data_AF-A0A0P8XQ73-F1
#
_entry.id   AF-A0A0P8XQ73-F1
#
_cell.length_a   1.000
_cell.length_b   1.000
_cell.length_c   1.000
_cell.angle_alpha   90.00
_cell.angle_beta   90.00
_cell.angle_gamma   90.00
#
_symmetry.space_group_name_H-M   'P 1'
#
loop_
_entity.id
_entity.type
_entity.pdbx_description
1 polymer ?
#
loop_
_entity_poly.entity_id
_entity_poly.type
_entity_poly.pdbx_seq_one_letter_code
_entity_poly.pdbx_strand_id
1 'polypeptide(L)'
;MILATIKPFDDRRLCSFRQRRAASLHREPEDNEVVYRLYTVPDMGDRSWNLLQYATEKAPLPLDGYTAEEAAQFKDSIRQKIVDDLKSMTGEELIELVKKNAAKLEEEKAQEIPIKETSASEKGQQRIQDDADLIDAGIIGEMVAGLCTKSQKETFVKVITKYISNQRRHYSMRPHREQEQRNAEDVLFDMFASEETGLISMGKFLAGLKTTGIRRNDPRVRELMDNLKKVHKLNNYETGSSAETQHLNRETFKAVVAPNIVLIAKAFRQQFVIPDFSSFVKDIEEIYCRCKSNTLGKLADYIPQLARYSPDFWGVSICTVDGQRYSIGDVEEPFTLQSCSKPLTYAIALEKLGPKVVHSYVGQEPSGRNFNELVLDQNKKPHNPMINAGAILTCSLMNALVKPDMTSAEIFDYTMSWFKRLSGGEYIGFNNAVFLSEREAADRNYALGFYMRENKCFPKRTNLKEVMDYYFQCCSMETNCEAMSVIAASLANGGICPTTEEKVFRPEVIRDVLSIMHSCGTYDYSGQFAFKVGLPAKSGVSGGMMLVIPNVMGIFAWSPPLDHLGNTVRGLQFCEELVNMFNFHRYDNLKHLSSKKDPRKHRYETKGLSIVNLLFSAASGDVTALRRHRLSGMDITLADYDGRTALHLAASEGHLECVKFLLEQCHVPHNPKDRWGNLPVDEAENFGHRHVVEFLCSWAEKADVASEECKPEAVTTKTQADEVSSSIKSSQDSRPIVKTNPSKPTPGSSDEKHKSNFAFQEIVSTSDLETSPATSPIPTPAEPGTPAGSGRSSPVPSDAGSTASVGSGSSREDKTKPGL
;
A
#
# COMPACT_ATOMS: atom_id res chain seq x y z
N MET A 1 28.21 -16.43 -39.49
CA MET A 1 27.02 -17.27 -39.18
C MET A 1 25.92 -16.34 -38.66
N ILE A 2 24.99 -16.03 -39.56
CA ILE A 2 23.56 -15.71 -39.39
C ILE A 2 23.16 -14.61 -38.36
N LEU A 3 22.95 -13.40 -38.94
CA LEU A 3 21.91 -12.35 -38.71
C LEU A 3 21.73 -11.80 -37.28
N ALA A 4 22.01 -10.54 -36.93
CA ALA A 4 21.69 -9.22 -37.53
C ALA A 4 20.20 -8.86 -37.58
N THR A 5 19.91 -7.66 -37.02
CA THR A 5 18.75 -6.76 -37.23
C THR A 5 17.37 -7.16 -36.68
N ILE A 6 16.93 -6.53 -35.57
CA ILE A 6 15.60 -5.86 -35.46
C ILE A 6 15.73 -4.64 -34.52
N LYS A 7 15.37 -3.46 -35.03
CA LYS A 7 14.97 -2.24 -34.31
C LYS A 7 13.71 -1.70 -35.02
N PRO A 8 13.04 -0.67 -34.48
CA PRO A 8 11.74 -0.70 -33.81
C PRO A 8 10.53 -0.41 -34.75
N PHE A 9 9.31 -0.68 -34.28
CA PHE A 9 8.08 -0.23 -34.94
C PHE A 9 7.48 0.98 -34.22
N ASP A 10 7.16 2.02 -35.00
CA ASP A 10 6.43 3.22 -34.62
C ASP A 10 5.18 3.35 -35.51
N ASP A 11 4.16 3.96 -34.92
CA ASP A 11 3.03 4.72 -35.47
C ASP A 11 1.95 4.12 -36.43
N ARG A 12 0.69 4.36 -36.01
CA ARG A 12 -0.52 4.63 -36.82
C ARG A 12 -1.03 3.56 -37.81
N ARG A 13 -2.19 2.98 -37.47
CA ARG A 13 -3.45 2.92 -38.28
C ARG A 13 -4.31 1.72 -37.83
N LEU A 14 -5.24 1.96 -36.91
CA LEU A 14 -6.41 1.10 -36.73
C LEU A 14 -7.65 1.91 -37.14
N CYS A 15 -7.83 1.98 -38.45
CA CYS A 15 -9.06 2.40 -39.10
C CYS A 15 -9.28 1.42 -40.27
N SER A 16 -10.51 0.95 -40.43
CA SER A 16 -10.99 0.03 -41.47
C SER A 16 -10.69 -1.48 -41.28
N PHE A 17 -11.61 -2.18 -40.61
CA PHE A 17 -11.78 -3.62 -40.79
C PHE A 17 -13.26 -4.01 -40.70
N ARG A 18 -14.08 -3.50 -41.62
CA ARG A 18 -15.38 -4.07 -41.98
C ARG A 18 -15.71 -3.74 -43.43
N GLN A 19 -15.18 -4.53 -44.36
CA GLN A 19 -15.82 -4.90 -45.64
C GLN A 19 -14.84 -5.74 -46.47
N ARG A 20 -15.40 -6.65 -47.26
CA ARG A 20 -14.79 -7.54 -48.27
C ARG A 20 -14.48 -8.96 -47.82
N ARG A 21 -15.54 -9.76 -47.71
CA ARG A 21 -15.53 -11.11 -48.31
C ARG A 21 -16.95 -11.56 -48.69
N ALA A 22 -17.44 -11.06 -49.82
CA ALA A 22 -18.51 -11.68 -50.60
C ALA A 22 -18.43 -11.16 -52.04
N ALA A 23 -17.88 -11.96 -52.95
CA ALA A 23 -18.20 -11.97 -54.38
C ALA A 23 -17.30 -13.00 -55.09
N SER A 24 -17.87 -14.15 -55.44
CA SER A 24 -17.74 -14.77 -56.77
C SER A 24 -18.53 -16.09 -56.77
N LEU A 25 -19.72 -16.10 -57.40
CA LEU A 25 -20.01 -16.96 -58.57
C LEU A 25 -21.49 -16.88 -58.96
N HIS A 26 -21.66 -16.59 -60.25
CA HIS A 26 -22.86 -16.43 -61.07
C HIS A 26 -23.96 -17.51 -60.97
N ARG A 27 -25.24 -17.09 -61.09
CA ARG A 27 -26.08 -17.20 -62.31
C ARG A 27 -27.46 -16.52 -62.09
N GLU A 28 -27.89 -15.74 -63.09
CA GLU A 28 -29.20 -15.06 -63.28
C GLU A 28 -30.34 -16.07 -63.65
N PRO A 29 -31.61 -15.71 -63.99
CA PRO A 29 -32.21 -14.38 -64.27
C PRO A 29 -33.70 -14.15 -63.86
N GLU A 30 -34.25 -12.98 -64.25
CA GLU A 30 -35.69 -12.60 -64.36
C GLU A 30 -36.41 -12.31 -63.01
N ASP A 31 -36.99 -11.15 -62.67
CA ASP A 31 -37.46 -9.96 -63.36
C ASP A 31 -37.20 -8.74 -62.48
N ASN A 32 -36.59 -7.69 -63.04
CA ASN A 32 -36.17 -6.50 -62.31
C ASN A 32 -36.84 -5.25 -62.90
N GLU A 33 -38.17 -5.28 -63.04
CA GLU A 33 -38.95 -4.18 -63.64
C GLU A 33 -39.95 -3.48 -62.69
N VAL A 34 -39.93 -3.77 -61.38
CA VAL A 34 -40.76 -3.05 -60.37
C VAL A 34 -39.94 -2.25 -59.36
N VAL A 35 -38.62 -2.39 -59.36
CA VAL A 35 -37.73 -1.77 -58.35
C VAL A 35 -37.59 -0.24 -58.51
N TYR A 36 -38.17 0.36 -59.55
CA TYR A 36 -38.11 1.80 -59.81
C TYR A 36 -39.36 2.62 -59.41
N ARG A 37 -40.25 2.10 -58.53
CA ARG A 37 -41.42 2.87 -58.05
C ARG A 37 -41.71 2.91 -56.54
N LEU A 38 -40.84 2.37 -55.68
CA LEU A 38 -41.03 2.50 -54.22
C LEU A 38 -40.17 3.60 -53.56
N TYR A 39 -39.43 4.39 -54.36
CA TYR A 39 -38.97 5.70 -53.93
C TYR A 39 -40.17 6.64 -53.82
N THR A 40 -40.77 6.68 -52.64
CA THR A 40 -41.35 7.85 -51.94
C THR A 40 -42.49 7.38 -51.02
N VAL A 41 -42.21 7.17 -49.73
CA VAL A 41 -43.15 7.63 -48.69
C VAL A 41 -42.50 8.87 -48.08
N PRO A 42 -42.70 10.05 -48.69
CA PRO A 42 -42.14 11.29 -48.19
C PRO A 42 -43.06 11.81 -47.09
N ASP A 43 -42.47 12.12 -45.93
CA ASP A 43 -43.12 12.67 -44.74
C ASP A 43 -44.26 11.82 -44.13
N MET A 44 -44.09 11.47 -42.85
CA MET A 44 -45.24 11.16 -42.00
C MET A 44 -46.08 12.42 -41.88
N GLY A 45 -47.05 12.62 -42.78
CA GLY A 45 -47.97 13.75 -42.72
C GLY A 45 -48.71 13.81 -41.38
N ASP A 46 -49.19 15.00 -40.99
CA ASP A 46 -49.81 15.29 -39.68
C ASP A 46 -50.89 14.28 -39.24
N ARG A 47 -51.56 13.61 -40.18
CA ARG A 47 -52.57 12.58 -39.87
C ARG A 47 -51.97 11.28 -39.31
N SER A 48 -50.81 10.85 -39.80
CA SER A 48 -50.08 9.69 -39.28
C SER A 48 -49.57 9.95 -37.87
N TRP A 49 -49.11 11.18 -37.64
CA TRP A 49 -48.66 11.66 -36.33
C TRP A 49 -49.80 11.65 -35.30
N ASN A 50 -50.97 12.15 -35.67
CA ASN A 50 -52.16 12.14 -34.80
C ASN A 50 -52.58 10.72 -34.40
N LEU A 51 -52.39 9.71 -35.27
CA LEU A 51 -52.70 8.32 -34.95
C LEU A 51 -51.68 7.71 -33.95
N LEU A 52 -50.40 8.05 -34.09
CA LEU A 52 -49.33 7.67 -33.17
C LEU A 52 -49.51 8.32 -31.79
N GLN A 53 -49.86 9.61 -31.75
CA GLN A 53 -50.17 10.35 -30.53
C GLN A 53 -51.42 9.79 -29.84
N TYR A 54 -52.46 9.45 -30.60
CA TYR A 54 -53.65 8.78 -30.06
C TYR A 54 -53.33 7.40 -29.45
N ALA A 55 -52.42 6.64 -30.07
CA ALA A 55 -52.01 5.32 -29.57
C ALA A 55 -51.20 5.41 -28.25
N THR A 56 -50.27 6.37 -28.12
CA THR A 56 -49.52 6.64 -26.87
C THR A 56 -50.41 7.23 -25.77
N GLU A 57 -51.45 7.98 -26.14
CA GLU A 57 -52.43 8.50 -25.18
C GLU A 57 -53.32 7.42 -24.55
N LYS A 58 -53.64 6.36 -25.29
CA LYS A 58 -54.54 5.29 -24.86
C LYS A 58 -53.83 4.15 -24.10
N ALA A 59 -52.50 4.11 -24.08
CA ALA A 59 -51.74 3.06 -23.40
C ALA A 59 -51.79 3.21 -21.84
N PRO A 60 -52.11 2.14 -21.08
CA PRO A 60 -52.11 2.17 -19.62
C PRO A 60 -50.68 2.14 -19.03
N LEU A 61 -50.39 3.00 -18.05
CA LEU A 61 -49.11 3.10 -17.33
C LEU A 61 -49.30 2.69 -15.85
N PRO A 62 -48.34 1.98 -15.22
CA PRO A 62 -48.43 1.64 -13.80
C PRO A 62 -47.85 2.80 -12.98
N LEU A 63 -48.70 3.60 -12.35
CA LEU A 63 -48.30 4.72 -11.49
C LEU A 63 -48.82 4.51 -10.07
N ASP A 64 -48.76 3.27 -9.59
CA ASP A 64 -49.11 2.95 -8.22
C ASP A 64 -48.10 3.62 -7.28
N GLY A 65 -48.58 4.53 -6.43
CA GLY A 65 -47.78 5.25 -5.44
C GLY A 65 -47.44 6.71 -5.75
N TYR A 66 -47.86 7.26 -6.89
CA TYR A 66 -47.68 8.69 -7.22
C TYR A 66 -48.95 9.51 -6.94
N THR A 67 -48.80 10.78 -6.56
CA THR A 67 -49.93 11.70 -6.48
C THR A 67 -50.50 12.00 -7.88
N ALA A 68 -51.77 12.38 -7.99
CA ALA A 68 -52.43 12.57 -9.28
C ALA A 68 -51.75 13.62 -10.18
N GLU A 69 -51.13 14.64 -9.58
CA GLU A 69 -50.39 15.70 -10.29
C GLU A 69 -49.02 15.24 -10.77
N GLU A 70 -48.27 14.49 -9.94
CA GLU A 70 -46.98 13.90 -10.31
C GLU A 70 -47.14 12.81 -11.38
N ALA A 71 -48.19 11.99 -11.25
CA ALA A 71 -48.55 10.99 -12.24
C ALA A 71 -48.89 11.63 -13.60
N ALA A 72 -49.54 12.80 -13.61
CA ALA A 72 -49.84 13.53 -14.84
C ALA A 72 -48.58 14.11 -15.50
N GLN A 73 -47.72 14.80 -14.74
CA GLN A 73 -46.46 15.35 -15.26
C GLN A 73 -45.50 14.28 -15.76
N PHE A 74 -45.38 13.16 -15.03
CA PHE A 74 -44.51 12.05 -15.42
C PHE A 74 -45.03 11.31 -16.66
N LYS A 75 -46.35 11.14 -16.74
CA LYS A 75 -47.03 10.57 -17.92
C LYS A 75 -46.79 11.42 -19.16
N ASP A 76 -46.84 12.74 -19.04
CA ASP A 76 -46.59 13.66 -20.16
C ASP A 76 -45.11 13.69 -20.56
N SER A 77 -44.18 13.66 -19.59
CA SER A 77 -42.74 13.61 -19.85
C SER A 77 -42.30 12.34 -20.59
N ILE A 78 -42.74 11.16 -20.15
CA ILE A 78 -42.42 9.89 -20.82
C ILE A 78 -43.06 9.83 -22.21
N ARG A 79 -44.32 10.28 -22.33
CA ARG A 79 -45.00 10.35 -23.63
C ARG A 79 -44.25 11.21 -24.61
N GLN A 80 -43.83 12.41 -24.19
CA GLN A 80 -43.09 13.33 -25.03
C GLN A 80 -41.78 12.71 -25.51
N LYS A 81 -41.06 12.00 -24.63
CA LYS A 81 -39.81 11.34 -24.98
C LYS A 81 -39.99 10.20 -25.98
N ILE A 82 -41.01 9.35 -25.79
CA ILE A 82 -41.33 8.28 -26.75
C ILE A 82 -41.75 8.88 -28.11
N VAL A 83 -42.51 9.96 -28.06
CA VAL A 83 -42.92 10.74 -29.23
C VAL A 83 -41.71 11.29 -29.98
N ASP A 84 -40.75 11.87 -29.28
CA ASP A 84 -39.55 12.46 -29.86
C ASP A 84 -38.61 11.38 -30.44
N ASP A 85 -38.46 10.25 -29.74
CA ASP A 85 -37.70 9.11 -30.24
C ASP A 85 -38.32 8.56 -31.54
N LEU A 86 -39.64 8.39 -31.59
CA LEU A 86 -40.34 7.93 -32.80
C LEU A 86 -40.26 8.94 -33.95
N LYS A 87 -40.25 10.25 -33.65
CA LYS A 87 -40.03 11.31 -34.67
C LYS A 87 -38.62 11.29 -35.25
N SER A 88 -37.64 10.83 -34.47
CA SER A 88 -36.24 10.79 -34.91
C SER A 88 -35.89 9.60 -35.80
N MET A 89 -36.78 8.59 -35.88
CA MET A 89 -36.59 7.39 -36.69
C MET A 89 -36.95 7.62 -38.16
N THR A 90 -36.18 7.02 -39.06
CA THR A 90 -36.53 6.97 -40.49
C THR A 90 -37.70 6.02 -40.74
N GLY A 91 -38.43 6.22 -41.85
CA GLY A 91 -39.57 5.36 -42.21
C GLY A 91 -39.21 3.87 -42.29
N GLU A 92 -38.02 3.54 -42.77
CA GLU A 92 -37.52 2.15 -42.87
C GLU A 92 -37.26 1.53 -41.48
N GLU A 93 -36.68 2.28 -40.54
CA GLU A 93 -36.40 1.81 -39.18
C GLU A 93 -37.70 1.58 -38.38
N LEU A 94 -38.71 2.43 -38.59
CA LEU A 94 -40.01 2.25 -37.96
C LEU A 94 -40.71 0.98 -38.46
N ILE A 95 -40.60 0.71 -39.77
CA ILE A 95 -41.16 -0.50 -40.40
C ILE A 95 -40.48 -1.75 -39.85
N GLU A 96 -39.15 -1.76 -39.74
CA GLU A 96 -38.40 -2.89 -39.20
C GLU A 96 -38.76 -3.16 -37.73
N LEU A 97 -38.92 -2.09 -36.94
CA LEU A 97 -39.33 -2.18 -35.54
C LEU A 97 -40.74 -2.76 -35.37
N VAL A 98 -41.68 -2.32 -36.21
CA VAL A 98 -43.06 -2.84 -36.25
C VAL A 98 -43.06 -4.32 -36.61
N LYS A 99 -42.33 -4.71 -37.66
CA LYS A 99 -42.21 -6.12 -38.09
C LYS A 99 -41.64 -7.01 -36.99
N LYS A 100 -40.58 -6.55 -36.33
CA LYS A 100 -39.92 -7.30 -35.24
C LYS A 100 -40.82 -7.51 -34.02
N ASN A 101 -41.66 -6.53 -33.67
CA ASN A 101 -42.59 -6.67 -32.55
C ASN A 101 -43.88 -7.43 -32.91
N ALA A 102 -44.31 -7.38 -34.18
CA ALA A 102 -45.40 -8.20 -34.69
C ALA A 102 -45.03 -9.69 -34.70
N ALA A 103 -43.82 -10.05 -35.15
CA ALA A 103 -43.33 -11.44 -35.09
C ALA A 103 -43.26 -11.98 -33.65
N LYS A 104 -42.83 -11.16 -32.69
CA LYS A 104 -42.85 -11.52 -31.25
C LYS A 104 -44.26 -11.65 -30.67
N LEU A 105 -45.25 -10.99 -31.26
CA LEU A 105 -46.66 -11.13 -30.90
C LEU A 105 -47.21 -12.50 -31.31
N GLU A 106 -46.76 -13.01 -32.45
CA GLU A 106 -47.11 -14.35 -32.92
C GLU A 106 -46.40 -15.44 -32.12
N GLU A 107 -45.11 -15.28 -31.81
CA GLU A 107 -44.36 -16.23 -30.96
C GLU A 107 -44.97 -16.37 -29.55
N GLU A 108 -45.36 -15.26 -28.91
CA GLU A 108 -45.97 -15.33 -27.57
C GLU A 108 -47.37 -15.95 -27.60
N LYS A 109 -48.16 -15.75 -28.67
CA LYS A 109 -49.45 -16.44 -28.84
C LYS A 109 -49.30 -17.93 -29.15
N ALA A 110 -48.22 -18.33 -29.80
CA ALA A 110 -47.87 -19.73 -30.01
C ALA A 110 -47.43 -20.44 -28.71
N GLN A 111 -47.04 -19.68 -27.68
CA GLN A 111 -46.63 -20.19 -26.36
C GLN A 111 -47.77 -20.22 -25.31
N GLU A 112 -48.93 -19.64 -25.60
CA GLU A 112 -50.13 -19.81 -24.76
C GLU A 112 -50.78 -21.18 -25.03
N ILE A 113 -50.74 -22.05 -24.02
CA ILE A 113 -51.33 -23.40 -24.02
C ILE A 113 -52.83 -23.33 -24.30
N PRO A 114 -53.40 -24.17 -25.21
CA PRO A 114 -54.82 -24.10 -25.54
C PRO A 114 -55.70 -24.71 -24.43
N ILE A 115 -56.63 -23.91 -23.91
CA ILE A 115 -57.81 -24.44 -23.21
C ILE A 115 -58.78 -24.96 -24.29
N LYS A 116 -59.15 -26.23 -24.16
CA LYS A 116 -60.12 -26.94 -25.02
C LYS A 116 -61.40 -26.13 -25.24
N GLU A 117 -61.81 -25.95 -26.51
CA GLU A 117 -63.15 -26.35 -27.01
C GLU A 117 -63.37 -26.02 -28.51
N THR A 118 -63.67 -27.10 -29.25
CA THR A 118 -64.54 -27.25 -30.45
C THR A 118 -64.53 -26.25 -31.63
N SER A 119 -64.05 -26.76 -32.77
CA SER A 119 -64.64 -26.68 -34.14
C SER A 119 -64.96 -25.32 -34.80
N ALA A 120 -64.30 -24.22 -34.41
CA ALA A 120 -64.30 -22.96 -35.17
C ALA A 120 -62.90 -22.50 -35.66
N SER A 121 -61.85 -23.26 -35.35
CA SER A 121 -60.44 -22.84 -35.44
C SER A 121 -59.88 -22.72 -36.86
N GLU A 122 -60.26 -23.60 -37.79
CA GLU A 122 -59.61 -23.63 -39.12
C GLU A 122 -60.02 -22.43 -40.00
N LYS A 123 -61.26 -21.93 -39.90
CA LYS A 123 -61.68 -20.70 -40.59
C LYS A 123 -61.14 -19.43 -39.94
N GLY A 124 -60.78 -19.48 -38.65
CA GLY A 124 -60.18 -18.36 -37.92
C GLY A 124 -58.68 -18.23 -38.18
N GLN A 125 -57.96 -19.35 -38.24
CA GLN A 125 -56.52 -19.36 -38.49
C GLN A 125 -56.17 -18.98 -39.93
N GLN A 126 -56.99 -19.39 -40.92
CA GLN A 126 -56.77 -18.99 -42.32
C GLN A 126 -56.99 -17.48 -42.52
N ARG A 127 -57.96 -16.89 -41.81
CA ARG A 127 -58.26 -15.45 -41.83
C ARG A 127 -57.16 -14.60 -41.16
N ILE A 128 -56.43 -15.17 -40.21
CA ILE A 128 -55.33 -14.50 -39.49
C ILE A 128 -54.03 -14.59 -40.29
N GLN A 129 -53.78 -15.70 -40.99
CA GLN A 129 -52.67 -15.81 -41.93
C GLN A 129 -52.83 -14.78 -43.07
N ASP A 130 -54.04 -14.65 -43.61
CA ASP A 130 -54.38 -13.62 -44.61
C ASP A 130 -54.15 -12.19 -44.08
N ASP A 131 -54.47 -11.91 -42.80
CA ASP A 131 -54.27 -10.59 -42.15
C ASP A 131 -52.79 -10.29 -41.79
N ALA A 132 -51.95 -11.31 -41.58
CA ALA A 132 -50.51 -11.17 -41.29
C ALA A 132 -49.69 -10.97 -42.58
N ASP A 133 -50.07 -11.65 -43.67
CA ASP A 133 -49.49 -11.47 -45.01
C ASP A 133 -49.91 -10.15 -45.68
N LEU A 134 -50.84 -9.40 -45.07
CA LEU A 134 -51.33 -8.10 -45.54
C LEU A 134 -50.45 -6.89 -45.15
N ILE A 135 -49.44 -7.00 -44.27
CA ILE A 135 -48.58 -5.85 -43.92
C ILE A 135 -47.42 -5.69 -44.92
N ASP A 136 -47.76 -5.36 -46.16
CA ASP A 136 -46.80 -4.90 -47.17
C ASP A 136 -46.63 -3.37 -47.13
N ALA A 137 -45.56 -2.85 -47.73
CA ALA A 137 -45.24 -1.42 -47.83
C ALA A 137 -46.41 -0.57 -48.37
N GLY A 138 -47.32 -1.16 -49.14
CA GLY A 138 -48.56 -0.52 -49.63
C GLY A 138 -49.52 -0.06 -48.53
N ILE A 139 -49.73 -0.85 -47.47
CA ILE A 139 -50.67 -0.48 -46.38
C ILE A 139 -50.12 0.64 -45.51
N ILE A 140 -48.80 0.72 -45.37
CA ILE A 140 -48.13 1.82 -44.66
C ILE A 140 -48.28 3.12 -45.48
N GLY A 141 -48.23 3.04 -46.81
CA GLY A 141 -48.62 4.14 -47.70
C GLY A 141 -50.09 4.55 -47.57
N GLU A 142 -51.03 3.60 -47.47
CA GLU A 142 -52.47 3.86 -47.30
C GLU A 142 -52.82 4.43 -45.90
N MET A 143 -52.08 4.03 -44.87
CA MET A 143 -52.16 4.59 -43.51
C MET A 143 -51.78 6.07 -43.50
N VAL A 144 -50.71 6.43 -44.22
CA VAL A 144 -50.23 7.81 -44.36
C VAL A 144 -51.20 8.65 -45.22
N ALA A 145 -51.84 8.04 -46.22
CA ALA A 145 -52.87 8.67 -47.04
C ALA A 145 -54.25 8.79 -46.36
N GLY A 146 -54.47 8.12 -45.22
CA GLY A 146 -55.68 8.24 -44.40
C GLY A 146 -56.86 7.34 -44.81
N LEU A 147 -56.63 6.26 -45.55
CA LEU A 147 -57.67 5.38 -46.11
C LEU A 147 -57.90 4.06 -45.34
N CYS A 148 -57.37 3.92 -44.12
CA CYS A 148 -57.43 2.64 -43.38
C CYS A 148 -58.77 2.21 -42.81
N THR A 149 -59.01 0.90 -42.85
CA THR A 149 -60.14 0.21 -42.20
C THR A 149 -60.00 0.15 -40.67
N LYS A 150 -61.11 -0.05 -39.95
CA LYS A 150 -61.14 -0.04 -38.46
C LYS A 150 -60.28 -1.15 -37.83
N SER A 151 -60.23 -2.32 -38.45
CA SER A 151 -59.42 -3.47 -38.00
C SER A 151 -57.90 -3.19 -38.10
N GLN A 152 -57.46 -2.58 -39.21
CA GLN A 152 -56.06 -2.21 -39.41
C GLN A 152 -55.56 -1.17 -38.39
N LYS A 153 -56.41 -0.22 -37.99
CA LYS A 153 -56.10 0.76 -36.94
C LYS A 153 -55.96 0.11 -35.56
N GLU A 154 -56.80 -0.86 -35.23
CA GLU A 154 -56.72 -1.60 -33.96
C GLU A 154 -55.46 -2.48 -33.86
N THR A 155 -55.07 -3.12 -34.97
CA THR A 155 -53.84 -3.92 -35.03
C THR A 155 -52.59 -3.04 -34.85
N PHE A 156 -52.54 -1.87 -35.50
CA PHE A 156 -51.44 -0.93 -35.34
C PHE A 156 -51.30 -0.41 -33.90
N VAL A 157 -52.41 -0.06 -33.24
CA VAL A 157 -52.42 0.35 -31.83
C VAL A 157 -51.92 -0.79 -30.93
N LYS A 158 -52.30 -2.05 -31.20
CA LYS A 158 -51.81 -3.21 -30.42
C LYS A 158 -50.30 -3.42 -30.57
N VAL A 159 -49.74 -3.25 -31.78
CA VAL A 159 -48.29 -3.41 -32.02
C VAL A 159 -47.49 -2.30 -31.35
N ILE A 160 -47.91 -1.04 -31.46
CA ILE A 160 -47.26 0.10 -30.78
C ILE A 160 -47.36 -0.05 -29.26
N THR A 161 -48.53 -0.44 -28.73
CA THR A 161 -48.71 -0.69 -27.29
C THR A 161 -47.76 -1.78 -26.80
N LYS A 162 -47.53 -2.83 -27.61
CA LYS A 162 -46.58 -3.89 -27.28
C LYS A 162 -45.11 -3.48 -27.44
N TYR A 163 -44.79 -2.60 -28.39
CA TYR A 163 -43.47 -1.96 -28.45
C TYR A 163 -43.19 -1.15 -27.17
N ILE A 164 -44.16 -0.33 -26.74
CA ILE A 164 -44.08 0.43 -25.48
C ILE A 164 -43.98 -0.54 -24.29
N SER A 165 -44.72 -1.65 -24.28
CA SER A 165 -44.61 -2.68 -23.22
C SER A 165 -43.33 -3.52 -23.29
N ASN A 166 -42.65 -3.60 -24.44
CA ASN A 166 -41.34 -4.26 -24.55
C ASN A 166 -40.20 -3.30 -24.17
N GLN A 167 -40.33 -2.00 -24.45
CA GLN A 167 -39.53 -0.96 -23.80
C GLN A 167 -39.77 -0.98 -22.27
N ARG A 168 -41.01 -1.26 -21.82
CA ARG A 168 -41.35 -1.51 -20.40
C ARG A 168 -40.60 -2.72 -19.83
N ARG A 169 -40.28 -3.78 -20.60
CA ARG A 169 -39.38 -4.86 -20.13
C ARG A 169 -37.91 -4.42 -20.14
N HIS A 170 -37.50 -3.55 -21.06
CA HIS A 170 -36.13 -3.00 -21.04
C HIS A 170 -35.88 -2.02 -19.88
N TYR A 171 -36.94 -1.38 -19.37
CA TYR A 171 -36.91 -0.45 -18.21
C TYR A 171 -37.44 -1.04 -16.89
N SER A 172 -38.20 -2.14 -16.90
CA SER A 172 -38.81 -2.76 -15.70
C SER A 172 -38.34 -4.19 -15.44
N MET A 173 -37.44 -4.75 -16.26
CA MET A 173 -36.64 -5.95 -15.95
C MET A 173 -35.14 -5.61 -15.94
N ARG A 174 -34.75 -4.63 -15.14
CA ARG A 174 -33.45 -4.66 -14.45
C ARG A 174 -33.69 -5.15 -13.03
N PRO A 175 -33.51 -6.45 -12.73
CA PRO A 175 -33.32 -6.85 -11.35
C PRO A 175 -32.01 -6.22 -10.88
N HIS A 176 -32.07 -5.19 -10.03
CA HIS A 176 -30.97 -4.73 -9.16
C HIS A 176 -29.54 -4.76 -9.75
N ARG A 177 -29.32 -4.27 -10.98
CA ARG A 177 -27.97 -4.03 -11.53
C ARG A 177 -27.90 -2.79 -12.43
N GLU A 178 -28.70 -1.77 -12.12
CA GLU A 178 -28.13 -0.42 -12.07
C GLU A 178 -27.82 -0.23 -10.60
N GLN A 179 -26.61 -0.52 -10.16
CA GLN A 179 -25.83 0.65 -9.77
C GLN A 179 -26.08 1.76 -10.79
N GLU A 180 -26.98 2.69 -10.44
CA GLU A 180 -26.59 4.10 -10.57
C GLU A 180 -25.10 4.10 -10.30
N GLN A 181 -24.29 4.54 -11.25
CA GLN A 181 -22.88 4.73 -11.00
C GLN A 181 -22.85 5.90 -10.02
N ARG A 182 -23.19 5.63 -8.75
CA ARG A 182 -23.28 6.60 -7.68
C ARG A 182 -21.89 7.18 -7.64
N ASN A 183 -21.82 8.47 -7.95
CA ASN A 183 -20.53 9.14 -7.98
C ASN A 183 -19.90 8.95 -6.59
N ALA A 184 -18.57 8.85 -6.53
CA ALA A 184 -17.91 8.52 -5.28
C ALA A 184 -18.29 9.50 -4.15
N GLU A 185 -18.56 10.75 -4.51
CA GLU A 185 -19.06 11.81 -3.65
C GLU A 185 -20.43 11.49 -3.06
N ASP A 186 -21.36 10.94 -3.86
CA ASP A 186 -22.71 10.59 -3.43
C ASP A 186 -22.66 9.43 -2.43
N VAL A 187 -21.84 8.40 -2.70
CA VAL A 187 -21.62 7.27 -1.79
C VAL A 187 -20.98 7.73 -0.49
N LEU A 188 -19.99 8.62 -0.55
CA LEU A 188 -19.35 9.17 0.64
C LEU A 188 -20.30 10.04 1.45
N PHE A 189 -21.16 10.82 0.79
CA PHE A 189 -22.19 11.58 1.50
C PHE A 189 -23.14 10.65 2.24
N ASP A 190 -23.66 9.62 1.57
CA ASP A 190 -24.58 8.63 2.16
C ASP A 190 -23.95 7.90 3.36
N MET A 191 -22.63 7.68 3.34
CA MET A 191 -21.91 7.00 4.43
C MET A 191 -21.83 7.82 5.73
N PHE A 192 -21.84 9.16 5.63
CA PHE A 192 -21.61 10.06 6.78
C PHE A 192 -22.78 11.00 7.09
N ALA A 193 -23.79 11.07 6.22
CA ALA A 193 -24.99 11.86 6.43
C ALA A 193 -25.81 11.30 7.60
N SER A 194 -26.37 12.20 8.41
CA SER A 194 -27.33 11.80 9.44
C SER A 194 -28.68 11.51 8.79
N GLU A 195 -29.27 10.35 9.09
CA GLU A 195 -30.61 9.98 8.62
C GLU A 195 -31.69 10.97 9.09
N GLU A 196 -31.49 11.59 10.26
CA GLU A 196 -32.45 12.54 10.85
C GLU A 196 -32.43 13.92 10.19
N THR A 197 -31.25 14.42 9.81
CA THR A 197 -31.11 15.80 9.32
C THR A 197 -30.86 15.88 7.82
N GLY A 198 -30.47 14.78 7.17
CA GLY A 198 -30.05 14.77 5.77
C GLY A 198 -28.77 15.58 5.50
N LEU A 199 -28.02 15.94 6.55
CA LEU A 199 -26.78 16.72 6.47
C LEU A 199 -25.57 15.89 6.92
N ILE A 200 -24.41 16.18 6.34
CA ILE A 200 -23.13 15.58 6.75
C ILE A 200 -22.39 16.49 7.73
N SER A 201 -21.88 15.90 8.82
CA SER A 201 -20.99 16.61 9.76
C SER A 201 -19.54 16.55 9.28
N MET A 202 -18.96 17.69 8.90
CA MET A 202 -17.58 17.76 8.41
C MET A 202 -16.56 17.36 9.48
N GLY A 203 -16.88 17.55 10.76
CA GLY A 203 -16.03 17.10 11.86
C GLY A 203 -15.89 15.57 11.89
N LYS A 204 -16.99 14.83 11.70
CA LYS A 204 -16.98 13.37 11.61
C LYS A 204 -16.25 12.89 10.34
N PHE A 205 -16.51 13.53 9.21
CA PHE A 205 -15.86 13.21 7.94
C PHE A 205 -14.32 13.40 8.02
N LEU A 206 -13.85 14.56 8.50
CA LEU A 206 -12.42 14.84 8.65
C LEU A 206 -11.75 13.96 9.71
N ALA A 207 -12.47 13.58 10.78
CA ALA A 207 -12.00 12.59 11.74
C ALA A 207 -11.83 11.21 11.07
N GLY A 208 -12.80 10.78 10.27
CA GLY A 208 -12.71 9.57 9.45
C GLY A 208 -11.51 9.61 8.51
N LEU A 209 -11.30 10.72 7.79
CA LEU A 209 -10.16 10.89 6.90
C LEU A 209 -8.83 10.80 7.68
N LYS A 210 -8.74 11.41 8.87
CA LYS A 210 -7.57 11.30 9.74
C LYS A 210 -7.28 9.85 10.17
N THR A 211 -8.30 9.03 10.43
CA THR A 211 -8.10 7.61 10.79
C THR A 211 -7.51 6.75 9.67
N THR A 212 -7.64 7.19 8.40
CA THR A 212 -6.98 6.55 7.26
C THR A 212 -5.48 6.85 7.19
N GLY A 213 -5.00 7.82 7.99
CA GLY A 213 -3.60 8.24 8.06
C GLY A 213 -3.28 9.52 7.26
N ILE A 214 -4.23 10.05 6.48
CA ILE A 214 -4.04 11.33 5.78
C ILE A 214 -4.11 12.50 6.77
N ARG A 215 -3.09 13.35 6.75
CA ARG A 215 -3.01 14.52 7.62
C ARG A 215 -3.74 15.72 7.02
N ARG A 216 -4.15 16.65 7.89
CA ARG A 216 -4.82 17.90 7.52
C ARG A 216 -3.94 18.84 6.71
N ASN A 217 -2.63 18.79 6.92
CA ASN A 217 -1.64 19.58 6.20
C ASN A 217 -1.10 18.87 4.95
N ASP A 218 -1.68 17.73 4.53
CA ASP A 218 -1.30 17.08 3.28
C ASP A 218 -1.60 18.01 2.08
N PRO A 219 -0.60 18.35 1.25
CA PRO A 219 -0.79 19.25 0.10
C PRO A 219 -1.90 18.82 -0.85
N ARG A 220 -2.20 17.52 -0.97
CA ARG A 220 -3.23 16.98 -1.87
C ARG A 220 -4.65 17.16 -1.37
N VAL A 221 -4.86 17.51 -0.10
CA VAL A 221 -6.19 17.85 0.46
C VAL A 221 -6.34 19.34 0.74
N ARG A 222 -5.40 20.17 0.28
CA ARG A 222 -5.43 21.62 0.51
C ARG A 222 -6.68 22.27 -0.09
N GLU A 223 -7.08 21.86 -1.29
CA GLU A 223 -8.25 22.43 -1.99
C GLU A 223 -9.56 22.13 -1.26
N LEU A 224 -9.73 20.91 -0.74
CA LEU A 224 -10.81 20.54 0.18
C LEU A 224 -10.88 21.50 1.37
N MET A 225 -9.75 21.70 2.05
CA MET A 225 -9.69 22.56 3.24
C MET A 225 -9.96 24.03 2.92
N ASP A 226 -9.47 24.52 1.77
CA ASP A 226 -9.69 25.89 1.32
C ASP A 226 -11.13 26.13 0.88
N ASN A 227 -11.75 25.17 0.17
CA ASN A 227 -13.15 25.23 -0.20
C ASN A 227 -14.06 25.16 1.03
N LEU A 228 -13.73 24.33 2.02
CA LEU A 228 -14.45 24.29 3.30
C LEU A 228 -14.39 25.63 4.04
N LYS A 229 -13.23 26.31 4.04
CA LYS A 229 -13.08 27.68 4.58
C LYS A 229 -13.87 28.71 3.77
N LYS A 230 -13.95 28.58 2.45
CA LYS A 230 -14.76 29.49 1.60
C LYS A 230 -16.25 29.33 1.90
N VAL A 231 -16.75 28.10 1.98
CA VAL A 231 -18.14 27.81 2.36
C VAL A 231 -18.43 28.35 3.75
N HIS A 232 -17.50 28.19 4.69
CA HIS A 232 -17.63 28.78 6.03
C HIS A 232 -17.84 30.30 6.00
N LYS A 233 -17.02 31.01 5.22
CA LYS A 233 -17.11 32.47 5.07
C LYS A 233 -18.41 32.92 4.40
N LEU A 234 -18.96 32.11 3.50
CA LEU A 234 -20.23 32.41 2.82
C LEU A 234 -21.45 32.14 3.73
N ASN A 235 -21.37 31.13 4.59
CA ASN A 235 -22.48 30.72 5.45
C ASN A 235 -22.50 31.43 6.82
N ASN A 236 -21.36 31.90 7.36
CA ASN A 236 -21.25 32.45 8.72
C ASN A 236 -20.41 33.74 8.80
N TYR A 237 -21.08 34.91 8.83
CA TYR A 237 -20.50 36.16 9.35
C TYR A 237 -20.68 36.32 10.88
N GLU A 238 -21.51 35.49 11.55
CA GLU A 238 -22.06 35.86 12.88
C GLU A 238 -21.87 34.86 14.04
N THR A 239 -21.33 33.66 13.84
CA THR A 239 -21.03 32.74 14.95
C THR A 239 -19.63 32.17 14.80
N GLY A 240 -18.76 32.40 15.79
CA GLY A 240 -17.34 31.99 15.81
C GLY A 240 -17.08 30.47 15.83
N SER A 241 -17.88 29.70 15.11
CA SER A 241 -17.71 28.27 14.86
C SER A 241 -16.53 28.05 13.91
N SER A 242 -15.81 26.93 14.06
CA SER A 242 -14.72 26.58 13.14
C SER A 242 -15.26 26.12 11.80
N ALA A 243 -14.51 26.34 10.71
CA ALA A 243 -14.82 25.78 9.39
C ALA A 243 -14.95 24.24 9.42
N GLU A 244 -14.33 23.58 10.40
CA GLU A 244 -14.32 22.12 10.51
C GLU A 244 -15.60 21.54 11.16
N THR A 245 -16.40 22.35 11.85
CA THR A 245 -17.61 21.90 12.56
C THR A 245 -18.91 22.13 11.79
N GLN A 246 -18.79 22.46 10.50
CA GLN A 246 -19.93 22.74 9.63
C GLN A 246 -20.74 21.48 9.30
N HIS A 247 -22.03 21.70 9.06
CA HIS A 247 -22.93 20.70 8.50
C HIS A 247 -23.25 21.10 7.07
N LEU A 248 -23.01 20.20 6.11
CA LEU A 248 -23.19 20.48 4.69
C LEU A 248 -24.34 19.65 4.13
N ASN A 249 -25.07 20.24 3.17
CA ASN A 249 -25.99 19.49 2.32
C ASN A 249 -25.19 18.75 1.22
N ARG A 250 -25.89 17.91 0.46
CA ARG A 250 -25.28 17.03 -0.54
C ARG A 250 -24.52 17.81 -1.60
N GLU A 251 -25.13 18.84 -2.17
CA GLU A 251 -24.56 19.62 -3.28
C GLU A 251 -23.30 20.38 -2.82
N THR A 252 -23.36 20.98 -1.64
CA THR A 252 -22.21 21.71 -1.07
C THR A 252 -21.07 20.76 -0.72
N PHE A 253 -21.38 19.59 -0.15
CA PHE A 253 -20.37 18.56 0.11
C PHE A 253 -19.67 18.13 -1.18
N LYS A 254 -20.44 17.81 -2.24
CA LYS A 254 -19.88 17.43 -3.55
C LYS A 254 -18.94 18.50 -4.09
N ALA A 255 -19.34 19.77 -4.06
CA ALA A 255 -18.50 20.87 -4.52
C ALA A 255 -17.21 21.02 -3.70
N VAL A 256 -17.26 20.75 -2.40
CA VAL A 256 -16.10 20.83 -1.50
C VAL A 256 -15.12 19.69 -1.74
N VAL A 257 -15.59 18.44 -1.91
CA VAL A 257 -14.71 17.26 -2.06
C VAL A 257 -14.26 16.96 -3.49
N ALA A 258 -14.99 17.46 -4.50
CA ALA A 258 -14.76 17.13 -5.91
C ALA A 258 -13.29 17.23 -6.38
N PRO A 259 -12.50 18.27 -6.01
CA PRO A 259 -11.13 18.37 -6.50
C PRO A 259 -10.20 17.28 -5.96
N ASN A 260 -10.52 16.69 -4.81
CA ASN A 260 -9.67 15.70 -4.12
C ASN A 260 -10.36 14.33 -3.98
N ILE A 261 -11.47 14.12 -4.71
CA ILE A 261 -12.34 12.94 -4.55
C ILE A 261 -11.60 11.63 -4.80
N VAL A 262 -10.67 11.58 -5.75
CA VAL A 262 -9.94 10.34 -6.09
C VAL A 262 -9.14 9.84 -4.89
N LEU A 263 -8.38 10.71 -4.23
CA LEU A 263 -7.61 10.37 -3.03
C LEU A 263 -8.52 10.02 -1.86
N ILE A 264 -9.55 10.82 -1.62
CA ILE A 264 -10.50 10.64 -0.52
C ILE A 264 -11.27 9.31 -0.68
N ALA A 265 -11.75 9.01 -1.88
CA ALA A 265 -12.44 7.76 -2.17
C ALA A 265 -11.52 6.56 -1.99
N LYS A 266 -10.25 6.66 -2.43
CA LYS A 266 -9.24 5.62 -2.20
C LYS A 266 -9.03 5.36 -0.70
N ALA A 267 -8.96 6.44 0.10
CA ALA A 267 -8.80 6.37 1.54
C ALA A 267 -9.96 5.64 2.23
N PHE A 268 -11.20 6.05 1.96
CA PHE A 268 -12.39 5.47 2.60
C PHE A 268 -12.74 4.07 2.09
N ARG A 269 -12.38 3.73 0.84
CA ARG A 269 -12.47 2.35 0.33
C ARG A 269 -11.37 1.44 0.85
N GLN A 270 -10.50 1.93 1.74
CA GLN A 270 -9.37 1.21 2.31
C GLN A 270 -8.43 0.64 1.22
N GLN A 271 -8.27 1.36 0.11
CA GLN A 271 -7.44 0.96 -1.03
C GLN A 271 -6.00 1.48 -0.95
N PHE A 272 -5.61 2.01 0.22
CA PHE A 272 -4.21 2.33 0.48
C PHE A 272 -3.39 1.07 0.75
N VAL A 273 -2.08 1.20 0.58
CA VAL A 273 -1.10 0.13 0.75
C VAL A 273 -1.15 -0.49 2.15
N ILE A 274 -1.57 0.27 3.17
CA ILE A 274 -1.93 -0.24 4.50
C ILE A 274 -3.41 0.10 4.73
N PRO A 275 -4.33 -0.85 4.51
CA PRO A 275 -5.77 -0.59 4.63
C PRO A 275 -6.21 -0.25 6.06
N ASP A 276 -5.79 -1.06 7.05
CA ASP A 276 -6.07 -0.84 8.47
C ASP A 276 -4.90 -0.08 9.13
N PHE A 277 -4.76 1.19 8.78
CA PHE A 277 -3.69 2.04 9.28
C PHE A 277 -3.75 2.23 10.80
N SER A 278 -4.95 2.34 11.37
CA SER A 278 -5.14 2.53 12.81
C SER A 278 -4.65 1.34 13.63
N SER A 279 -4.89 0.09 13.18
CA SER A 279 -4.31 -1.07 13.86
C SER A 279 -2.80 -1.18 13.65
N PHE A 280 -2.31 -0.85 12.45
CA PHE A 280 -0.86 -0.84 12.18
C PHE A 280 -0.13 0.16 13.10
N VAL A 281 -0.71 1.34 13.33
CA VAL A 281 -0.17 2.34 14.25
C VAL A 281 -0.02 1.80 15.68
N LYS A 282 -1.02 1.06 16.20
CA LYS A 282 -0.92 0.44 17.53
C LYS A 282 0.25 -0.55 17.65
N ASP A 283 0.47 -1.33 16.59
CA ASP A 283 1.60 -2.27 16.53
C ASP A 283 2.95 -1.50 16.51
N ILE A 284 3.02 -0.34 15.85
CA ILE A 284 4.20 0.55 15.87
C ILE A 284 4.41 1.20 17.24
N GLU A 285 3.35 1.64 17.92
CA GLU A 285 3.41 2.19 19.28
C GLU A 285 3.99 1.19 20.28
N GLU A 286 3.66 -0.09 20.12
CA GLU A 286 4.22 -1.17 20.93
C GLU A 286 5.74 -1.30 20.72
N ILE A 287 6.19 -1.34 19.46
CA ILE A 287 7.62 -1.40 19.14
C ILE A 287 8.36 -0.17 19.68
N TYR A 288 7.78 1.02 19.50
CA TYR A 288 8.33 2.28 20.01
C TYR A 288 8.55 2.22 21.53
N CYS A 289 7.55 1.73 22.28
CA CYS A 289 7.64 1.59 23.74
C CYS A 289 8.74 0.63 24.17
N ARG A 290 8.91 -0.51 23.48
CA ARG A 290 10.00 -1.47 23.75
C ARG A 290 11.39 -0.88 23.47
N CYS A 291 11.52 -0.04 22.45
CA CYS A 291 12.80 0.61 22.11
C CYS A 291 13.12 1.75 23.08
N LYS A 292 12.10 2.44 23.61
CA LYS A 292 12.27 3.57 24.54
C LYS A 292 12.97 3.16 25.84
N SER A 293 12.76 1.92 26.32
CA SER A 293 13.40 1.42 27.54
C SER A 293 14.90 1.13 27.38
N ASN A 294 15.40 1.06 26.14
CA ASN A 294 16.82 0.87 25.88
C ASN A 294 17.58 2.19 26.07
N THR A 295 18.52 2.21 27.03
CA THR A 295 19.35 3.36 27.37
C THR A 295 20.84 3.14 27.04
N LEU A 296 21.15 2.10 26.27
CA LEU A 296 22.51 1.79 25.85
C LEU A 296 23.01 2.79 24.78
N GLY A 297 24.33 2.79 24.58
CA GLY A 297 25.01 3.63 23.59
C GLY A 297 25.66 4.87 24.19
N LYS A 298 26.32 5.65 23.33
CA LYS A 298 27.00 6.91 23.69
C LYS A 298 26.71 7.98 22.66
N LEU A 299 26.60 9.22 23.10
CA LEU A 299 26.49 10.36 22.19
C LEU A 299 27.77 10.49 21.35
N ALA A 300 27.62 10.98 20.12
CA ALA A 300 28.77 11.43 19.35
C ALA A 300 29.34 12.71 20.00
N ASP A 301 30.60 12.65 20.45
CA ASP A 301 31.24 13.71 21.24
C ASP A 301 32.46 14.35 20.55
N TYR A 302 32.79 13.92 19.34
CA TYR A 302 33.92 14.47 18.57
C TYR A 302 33.71 15.93 18.13
N ILE A 303 32.46 16.40 18.09
CA ILE A 303 32.11 17.83 17.98
C ILE A 303 31.11 18.24 19.08
N PRO A 304 31.23 19.46 19.63
CA PRO A 304 30.44 19.87 20.78
C PRO A 304 28.93 19.98 20.48
N GLN A 305 28.53 20.21 19.23
CA GLN A 305 27.13 20.36 18.85
C GLN A 305 26.37 19.02 18.97
N LEU A 306 27.00 17.89 18.61
CA LEU A 306 26.38 16.57 18.75
C LEU A 306 26.38 16.08 20.19
N ALA A 307 27.41 16.45 20.96
CA ALA A 307 27.52 16.12 22.39
C ALA A 307 26.43 16.79 23.25
N ARG A 308 25.80 17.86 22.75
CA ARG A 308 24.78 18.63 23.46
C ARG A 308 23.38 18.02 23.40
N TYR A 309 23.14 17.04 22.53
CA TYR A 309 21.84 16.39 22.47
C TYR A 309 21.53 15.64 23.77
N SER A 310 20.25 15.58 24.14
CA SER A 310 19.83 14.71 25.23
C SER A 310 19.92 13.25 24.78
N PRO A 311 20.50 12.33 25.58
CA PRO A 311 20.46 10.90 25.30
C PRO A 311 19.05 10.31 25.37
N ASP A 312 18.12 11.02 26.01
CA ASP A 312 16.73 10.58 26.17
C ASP A 312 15.87 10.84 24.93
N PHE A 313 16.36 11.61 23.95
CA PHE A 313 15.61 11.86 22.73
C PHE A 313 15.35 10.59 21.95
N TRP A 314 14.07 10.39 21.60
CA TRP A 314 13.60 9.26 20.83
C TRP A 314 12.38 9.64 20.01
N GLY A 315 12.53 9.66 18.68
CA GLY A 315 11.45 9.96 17.74
C GLY A 315 11.36 8.92 16.63
N VAL A 316 10.13 8.55 16.24
CA VAL A 316 9.86 7.70 15.07
C VAL A 316 8.77 8.33 14.23
N SER A 317 9.02 8.49 12.93
CA SER A 317 8.04 8.95 11.96
C SER A 317 7.93 7.99 10.77
N ILE A 318 6.70 7.79 10.30
CA ILE A 318 6.35 6.88 9.21
C ILE A 318 5.56 7.64 8.16
N CYS A 319 5.86 7.39 6.89
CA CYS A 319 5.09 7.86 5.74
C CYS A 319 4.93 6.72 4.73
N THR A 320 3.70 6.34 4.39
CA THR A 320 3.45 5.32 3.35
C THR A 320 3.57 5.92 1.95
N VAL A 321 3.68 5.06 0.93
CA VAL A 321 3.70 5.52 -0.48
C VAL A 321 2.40 6.19 -0.92
N ASP A 322 1.30 5.99 -0.18
CA ASP A 322 0.02 6.68 -0.38
C ASP A 322 -0.11 8.00 0.42
N GLY A 323 0.90 8.33 1.24
CA GLY A 323 0.93 9.52 2.08
C GLY A 323 0.24 9.38 3.45
N GLN A 324 -0.05 8.15 3.88
CA GLN A 324 -0.49 7.91 5.26
C GLN A 324 0.68 8.19 6.21
N ARG A 325 0.47 9.00 7.26
CA ARG A 325 1.55 9.44 8.15
C ARG A 325 1.21 9.23 9.62
N TYR A 326 2.20 8.77 10.37
CA TYR A 326 2.13 8.65 11.83
C TYR A 326 3.50 8.98 12.43
N SER A 327 3.50 9.70 13.55
CA SER A 327 4.72 10.10 14.25
C SER A 327 4.52 10.00 15.75
N ILE A 328 5.56 9.58 16.48
CA ILE A 328 5.55 9.41 17.94
C ILE A 328 6.93 9.78 18.54
N GLY A 329 6.92 10.49 19.67
CA GLY A 329 8.14 10.93 20.36
C GLY A 329 8.68 12.27 19.87
N ASP A 330 9.98 12.46 19.96
CA ASP A 330 10.69 13.72 19.67
C ASP A 330 10.91 13.91 18.16
N VAL A 331 9.80 14.01 17.41
CA VAL A 331 9.80 13.94 15.93
C VAL A 331 9.95 15.28 15.23
N GLU A 332 9.64 16.38 15.92
CA GLU A 332 9.76 17.75 15.42
C GLU A 332 11.12 18.37 15.76
N GLU A 333 11.89 17.73 16.65
CA GLU A 333 13.21 18.18 17.06
C GLU A 333 14.18 18.22 15.86
N PRO A 334 14.81 19.37 15.59
CA PRO A 334 15.72 19.51 14.47
C PRO A 334 17.07 18.84 14.74
N PHE A 335 17.55 18.09 13.76
CA PHE A 335 18.87 17.46 13.77
C PHE A 335 19.56 17.56 12.41
N THR A 336 20.89 17.45 12.44
CA THR A 336 21.68 17.43 11.20
C THR A 336 21.62 16.06 10.51
N LEU A 337 21.50 16.06 9.19
CA LEU A 337 21.37 14.85 8.37
C LEU A 337 22.59 13.93 8.48
N GLN A 338 23.78 14.53 8.56
CA GLN A 338 25.04 13.80 8.58
C GLN A 338 25.11 12.81 7.40
N SER A 339 25.56 11.57 7.65
CA SER A 339 25.64 10.52 6.63
C SER A 339 24.30 10.15 5.96
N CYS A 340 23.14 10.53 6.50
CA CYS A 340 21.85 10.30 5.86
C CYS A 340 21.65 11.14 4.58
N SER A 341 22.48 12.17 4.36
CA SER A 341 22.49 12.96 3.11
C SER A 341 23.10 12.21 1.92
N LYS A 342 23.98 11.22 2.15
CA LYS A 342 24.78 10.54 1.11
C LYS A 342 23.95 9.81 0.05
N PRO A 343 22.90 9.04 0.41
CA PRO A 343 22.03 8.41 -0.58
C PRO A 343 21.35 9.43 -1.48
N LEU A 344 21.00 10.60 -0.94
CA LEU A 344 20.26 11.64 -1.65
C LEU A 344 21.16 12.39 -2.64
N THR A 345 22.38 12.77 -2.23
CA THR A 345 23.34 13.39 -3.15
C THR A 345 23.77 12.43 -4.26
N TYR A 346 23.91 11.14 -3.94
CA TYR A 346 24.14 10.09 -4.92
C TYR A 346 22.97 9.94 -5.91
N ALA A 347 21.73 10.00 -5.43
CA ALA A 347 20.54 9.98 -6.30
C ALA A 347 20.54 11.16 -7.29
N ILE A 348 20.90 12.37 -6.85
CA ILE A 348 20.98 13.55 -7.72
C ILE A 348 22.07 13.35 -8.79
N ALA A 349 23.25 12.85 -8.41
CA ALA A 349 24.33 12.58 -9.36
C ALA A 349 23.92 11.53 -10.41
N LEU A 350 23.27 10.45 -10.00
CA LEU A 350 22.73 9.43 -10.90
C LEU A 350 21.66 9.99 -11.85
N GLU A 351 20.74 10.80 -11.33
CA GLU A 351 19.67 11.41 -12.12
C GLU A 351 20.22 12.30 -13.24
N LYS A 352 21.30 13.04 -12.96
CA LYS A 352 21.88 14.00 -13.90
C LYS A 352 22.94 13.43 -14.83
N LEU A 353 23.79 12.54 -14.35
CA LEU A 353 24.94 12.02 -15.12
C LEU A 353 24.69 10.60 -15.64
N GLY A 354 23.73 9.88 -15.05
CA GLY A 354 23.46 8.48 -15.33
C GLY A 354 24.48 7.53 -14.66
N PRO A 355 24.12 6.24 -14.51
CA PRO A 355 24.92 5.27 -13.76
C PRO A 355 26.29 5.03 -14.38
N LYS A 356 26.41 5.05 -15.72
CA LYS A 356 27.69 4.81 -16.41
C LYS A 356 28.76 5.84 -16.04
N VAL A 357 28.38 7.11 -15.96
CA VAL A 357 29.31 8.19 -15.64
C VAL A 357 29.60 8.19 -14.15
N VAL A 358 28.58 8.09 -13.28
CA VAL A 358 28.81 8.07 -11.82
C VAL A 358 29.72 6.91 -11.43
N HIS A 359 29.51 5.71 -11.98
CA HIS A 359 30.30 4.53 -11.65
C HIS A 359 31.62 4.40 -12.40
N SER A 360 31.93 5.31 -13.33
CA SER A 360 33.31 5.47 -13.75
C SER A 360 34.18 6.06 -12.64
N TYR A 361 33.57 6.71 -11.64
CA TYR A 361 34.26 7.36 -10.52
C TYR A 361 34.08 6.63 -9.18
N VAL A 362 32.87 6.16 -8.85
CA VAL A 362 32.55 5.50 -7.57
C VAL A 362 32.13 4.05 -7.80
N GLY A 363 32.63 3.12 -7.00
CA GLY A 363 32.24 1.71 -7.05
C GLY A 363 30.80 1.44 -6.56
N GLN A 364 30.44 0.16 -6.49
CA GLN A 364 29.10 -0.33 -6.14
C GLN A 364 29.12 -1.39 -5.03
N GLU A 365 30.30 -1.74 -4.52
CA GLU A 365 30.46 -2.89 -3.63
C GLU A 365 30.77 -2.44 -2.19
N PRO A 366 30.41 -3.25 -1.19
CA PRO A 366 30.89 -3.03 0.17
C PRO A 366 32.42 -3.13 0.21
N SER A 367 33.07 -2.39 1.11
CA SER A 367 34.53 -2.41 1.25
C SER A 367 35.07 -3.72 1.83
N GLY A 368 34.28 -4.43 2.64
CA GLY A 368 34.75 -5.59 3.44
C GLY A 368 35.83 -5.22 4.47
N ARG A 369 36.06 -3.92 4.67
CA ARG A 369 36.99 -3.29 5.60
C ARG A 369 36.23 -2.32 6.47
N ASN A 370 36.79 -1.97 7.62
CA ASN A 370 36.20 -0.95 8.47
C ASN A 370 35.97 0.32 7.66
N PHE A 371 34.80 0.93 7.78
CA PHE A 371 34.44 2.17 7.08
C PHE A 371 35.41 3.31 7.39
N ASN A 372 36.18 3.15 8.47
CA ASN A 372 37.19 4.07 8.91
C ASN A 372 38.55 3.97 8.18
N GLU A 373 38.79 2.93 7.40
CA GLU A 373 40.07 2.74 6.70
C GLU A 373 40.17 3.61 5.44
N LEU A 374 41.38 4.13 5.17
CA LEU A 374 41.69 4.92 3.97
C LEU A 374 42.03 4.00 2.80
N VAL A 375 41.02 3.29 2.27
CA VAL A 375 41.21 2.28 1.22
C VAL A 375 40.38 2.65 -0.02
N LEU A 376 41.01 2.44 -1.19
CA LEU A 376 40.37 2.47 -2.50
C LEU A 376 40.28 1.04 -3.04
N ASP A 377 39.36 0.81 -3.96
CA ASP A 377 39.25 -0.46 -4.67
C ASP A 377 40.45 -0.72 -5.59
N GLN A 378 40.47 -1.91 -6.21
CA GLN A 378 41.52 -2.32 -7.14
C GLN A 378 41.64 -1.40 -8.38
N ASN A 379 40.57 -0.67 -8.71
CA ASN A 379 40.51 0.28 -9.81
C ASN A 379 40.83 1.72 -9.36
N LYS A 380 41.32 1.91 -8.13
CA LYS A 380 41.62 3.21 -7.51
C LYS A 380 40.39 4.12 -7.42
N LYS A 381 39.24 3.54 -7.08
CA LYS A 381 37.98 4.26 -6.84
C LYS A 381 37.51 4.02 -5.40
N PRO A 382 36.73 4.93 -4.80
CA PRO A 382 35.99 4.63 -3.59
C PRO A 382 35.04 3.45 -3.80
N HIS A 383 34.93 2.56 -2.82
CA HIS A 383 34.14 1.33 -2.92
C HIS A 383 32.66 1.55 -3.25
N ASN A 384 32.02 2.55 -2.63
CA ASN A 384 30.61 2.86 -2.81
C ASN A 384 30.32 4.31 -2.33
N PRO A 385 29.16 4.90 -2.71
CA PRO A 385 28.80 6.27 -2.31
C PRO A 385 28.38 6.43 -0.83
N MET A 386 28.21 5.35 -0.06
CA MET A 386 27.73 5.41 1.33
C MET A 386 28.85 5.65 2.35
N ILE A 387 30.10 5.39 1.96
CA ILE A 387 31.30 5.76 2.71
C ILE A 387 31.75 7.19 2.42
N ASN A 388 32.55 7.80 3.31
CA ASN A 388 32.99 9.19 3.16
C ASN A 388 33.74 9.44 1.85
N ALA A 389 34.60 8.52 1.43
CA ALA A 389 35.36 8.63 0.17
C ALA A 389 34.44 8.79 -1.04
N GLY A 390 33.44 7.91 -1.15
CA GLY A 390 32.49 7.93 -2.26
C GLY A 390 31.54 9.12 -2.19
N ALA A 391 31.16 9.56 -1.00
CA ALA A 391 30.34 10.75 -0.81
C ALA A 391 31.08 12.03 -1.23
N ILE A 392 32.33 12.21 -0.81
CA ILE A 392 33.18 13.33 -1.25
C ILE A 392 33.37 13.29 -2.77
N LEU A 393 33.60 12.11 -3.33
CA LEU A 393 33.72 11.97 -4.78
C LEU A 393 32.39 12.30 -5.49
N THR A 394 31.25 11.89 -4.94
CA THR A 394 29.91 12.25 -5.45
C THR A 394 29.69 13.77 -5.43
N CYS A 395 30.06 14.45 -4.35
CA CYS A 395 30.06 15.92 -4.27
C CYS A 395 30.97 16.56 -5.33
N SER A 396 32.11 15.93 -5.66
CA SER A 396 32.95 16.42 -6.75
C SER A 396 32.29 16.31 -8.12
N LEU A 397 31.48 15.28 -8.36
CA LEU A 397 30.73 15.13 -9.61
C LEU A 397 29.65 16.21 -9.75
N MET A 398 29.00 16.54 -8.63
CA MET A 398 28.04 17.64 -8.57
C MET A 398 28.70 18.97 -8.98
N ASN A 399 29.82 19.34 -8.36
CA ASN A 399 30.53 20.59 -8.64
C ASN A 399 31.13 20.59 -10.05
N ALA A 400 31.80 19.51 -10.47
CA ALA A 400 32.61 19.52 -11.68
C ALA A 400 31.85 19.16 -12.97
N LEU A 401 30.75 18.38 -12.89
CA LEU A 401 30.08 17.81 -14.06
C LEU A 401 28.60 18.18 -14.17
N VAL A 402 27.87 18.26 -13.05
CA VAL A 402 26.42 18.55 -13.09
C VAL A 402 26.16 20.03 -13.35
N LYS A 403 26.85 20.91 -12.61
CA LYS A 403 26.73 22.37 -12.75
C LYS A 403 28.09 23.06 -12.52
N PRO A 404 29.02 22.97 -13.50
CA PRO A 404 30.38 23.51 -13.37
C PRO A 404 30.45 25.03 -13.25
N ASP A 405 29.41 25.75 -13.72
CA ASP A 405 29.37 27.20 -13.72
C ASP A 405 28.71 27.79 -12.47
N MET A 406 28.18 26.95 -11.57
CA MET A 406 27.57 27.38 -10.31
C MET A 406 28.63 27.62 -9.24
N THR A 407 28.41 28.68 -8.47
CA THR A 407 29.16 28.95 -7.23
C THR A 407 28.81 27.92 -6.14
N SER A 408 29.66 27.83 -5.10
CA SER A 408 29.42 26.94 -3.95
C SER A 408 28.08 27.20 -3.23
N ALA A 409 27.59 28.43 -3.25
CA ALA A 409 26.29 28.78 -2.68
C ALA A 409 25.13 28.28 -3.56
N GLU A 410 25.20 28.53 -4.87
CA GLU A 410 24.15 28.12 -5.82
C GLU A 410 24.00 26.60 -5.91
N ILE A 411 25.10 25.84 -5.84
CA ILE A 411 25.02 24.37 -5.84
C ILE A 411 24.43 23.82 -4.53
N PHE A 412 24.66 24.52 -3.41
CA PHE A 412 24.03 24.18 -2.14
C PHE A 412 22.51 24.43 -2.19
N ASP A 413 22.08 25.59 -2.66
CA ASP A 413 20.65 25.90 -2.87
C ASP A 413 20.00 24.92 -3.86
N TYR A 414 20.73 24.57 -4.92
CA TYR A 414 20.29 23.55 -5.87
C TYR A 414 20.02 22.23 -5.16
N THR A 415 20.96 21.71 -4.37
CA THR A 415 20.78 20.44 -3.65
C THR A 415 19.70 20.51 -2.59
N MET A 416 19.61 21.62 -1.86
CA MET A 416 18.55 21.89 -0.90
C MET A 416 17.17 21.83 -1.57
N SER A 417 17.04 22.34 -2.80
CA SER A 417 15.79 22.28 -3.57
C SER A 417 15.35 20.85 -3.88
N TRP A 418 16.29 19.93 -4.16
CA TRP A 418 15.98 18.51 -4.34
C TRP A 418 15.46 17.88 -3.06
N PHE A 419 16.09 18.17 -1.93
CA PHE A 419 15.69 17.59 -0.65
C PHE A 419 14.30 18.11 -0.24
N LYS A 420 14.01 19.39 -0.51
CA LYS A 420 12.70 19.99 -0.28
C LYS A 420 11.60 19.40 -1.16
N ARG A 421 11.91 19.05 -2.41
CA ARG A 421 10.98 18.36 -3.31
C ARG A 421 10.67 16.94 -2.81
N LEU A 422 11.69 16.21 -2.33
CA LEU A 422 11.50 14.88 -1.73
C LEU A 422 10.72 14.92 -0.41
N SER A 423 10.90 15.97 0.40
CA SER A 423 10.19 16.10 1.67
C SER A 423 8.75 16.60 1.51
N GLY A 424 8.29 16.89 0.29
CA GLY A 424 6.96 17.43 0.03
C GLY A 424 6.77 18.87 0.54
N GLY A 425 7.86 19.62 0.66
CA GLY A 425 7.87 21.00 1.16
C GLY A 425 8.05 21.13 2.67
N GLU A 426 8.28 20.04 3.39
CA GLU A 426 8.57 20.03 4.84
C GLU A 426 9.94 20.67 5.16
N TYR A 427 10.21 20.89 6.45
CA TYR A 427 11.40 21.60 6.94
C TYR A 427 12.71 20.95 6.48
N ILE A 428 13.47 21.72 5.70
CA ILE A 428 14.89 21.51 5.40
C ILE A 428 15.57 22.84 5.72
N GLY A 429 16.53 22.80 6.63
CA GLY A 429 17.30 23.92 7.13
C GLY A 429 18.81 23.67 6.99
N PHE A 430 19.60 24.50 7.65
CA PHE A 430 21.06 24.40 7.64
C PHE A 430 21.63 24.84 8.99
N ASN A 431 22.53 24.02 9.55
CA ASN A 431 23.17 24.30 10.81
C ASN A 431 24.62 24.73 10.61
N ASN A 432 24.85 26.05 10.57
CA ASN A 432 26.17 26.61 10.35
C ASN A 432 27.17 26.26 11.47
N ALA A 433 26.70 26.10 12.72
CA ALA A 433 27.58 25.76 13.83
C ALA A 433 28.17 24.35 13.68
N VAL A 434 27.33 23.38 13.28
CA VAL A 434 27.81 22.01 12.96
C VAL A 434 28.75 22.06 11.75
N PHE A 435 28.42 22.82 10.71
CA PHE A 435 29.29 22.95 9.53
C PHE A 435 30.70 23.43 9.89
N LEU A 436 30.81 24.48 10.70
CA LEU A 436 32.11 25.02 11.12
C LEU A 436 32.90 24.00 11.95
N SER A 437 32.25 23.32 12.91
CA SER A 437 32.93 22.32 13.75
C SER A 437 33.30 21.05 12.99
N GLU A 438 32.45 20.56 12.08
CA GLU A 438 32.78 19.45 11.19
C GLU A 438 33.98 19.80 10.31
N ARG A 439 34.02 21.03 9.76
CA ARG A 439 35.13 21.48 8.92
C ARG A 439 36.44 21.58 9.69
N GLU A 440 36.41 22.01 10.95
CA GLU A 440 37.59 22.09 11.82
C GLU A 440 38.09 20.71 12.27
N ALA A 441 37.18 19.77 12.56
CA ALA A 441 37.52 18.42 13.00
C ALA A 441 37.77 17.41 11.85
N ALA A 442 37.85 17.87 10.61
CA ALA A 442 37.81 17.03 9.40
C ALA A 442 39.16 16.48 8.91
N ASP A 443 40.20 16.40 9.74
CA ASP A 443 41.55 15.96 9.34
C ASP A 443 41.55 14.69 8.49
N ARG A 444 40.74 13.70 8.90
CA ARG A 444 40.62 12.43 8.18
C ARG A 444 39.96 12.56 6.81
N ASN A 445 38.94 13.41 6.69
CA ASN A 445 38.27 13.65 5.42
C ASN A 445 39.20 14.42 4.46
N TYR A 446 40.03 15.33 4.97
CA TYR A 446 41.09 15.99 4.18
C TYR A 446 42.17 15.02 3.74
N ALA A 447 42.67 14.15 4.63
CA ALA A 447 43.65 13.12 4.28
C ALA A 447 43.13 12.22 3.16
N LEU A 448 41.86 11.80 3.25
CA LEU A 448 41.18 11.03 2.22
C LEU A 448 41.04 11.80 0.91
N GLY A 449 40.69 13.08 0.96
CA GLY A 449 40.63 13.98 -0.19
C GLY A 449 41.98 14.09 -0.90
N PHE A 450 43.08 14.29 -0.16
CA PHE A 450 44.42 14.34 -0.75
C PHE A 450 44.85 12.98 -1.32
N TYR A 451 44.53 11.88 -0.64
CA TYR A 451 44.82 10.53 -1.12
C TYR A 451 44.08 10.19 -2.43
N MET A 452 42.80 10.56 -2.53
CA MET A 452 42.02 10.43 -3.76
C MET A 452 42.55 11.33 -4.89
N ARG A 453 43.04 12.52 -4.56
CA ARG A 453 43.64 13.44 -5.56
C ARG A 453 44.93 12.87 -6.14
N GLU A 454 45.82 12.33 -5.31
CA GLU A 454 47.05 11.67 -5.74
C GLU A 454 46.77 10.49 -6.69
N ASN A 455 45.73 9.71 -6.36
CA ASN A 455 45.29 8.58 -7.19
C ASN A 455 44.44 8.97 -8.41
N LYS A 456 44.27 10.27 -8.69
CA LYS A 456 43.50 10.81 -9.83
C LYS A 456 42.04 10.34 -9.86
N CYS A 457 41.43 10.16 -8.68
CA CYS A 457 40.03 9.76 -8.58
C CYS A 457 39.07 10.87 -9.05
N PHE A 458 39.45 12.15 -8.88
CA PHE A 458 38.58 13.28 -9.18
C PHE A 458 38.52 13.63 -10.68
N PRO A 459 37.40 14.21 -11.15
CA PRO A 459 37.35 14.87 -12.46
C PRO A 459 38.44 15.96 -12.63
N LYS A 460 38.86 16.21 -13.88
CA LYS A 460 40.00 17.11 -14.18
C LYS A 460 39.84 18.56 -13.68
N ARG A 461 38.61 19.05 -13.50
CA ARG A 461 38.30 20.43 -13.09
C ARG A 461 37.94 20.57 -11.60
N THR A 462 38.30 19.61 -10.77
CA THR A 462 37.88 19.61 -9.36
C THR A 462 38.78 20.45 -8.47
N ASN A 463 38.20 21.45 -7.81
CA ASN A 463 38.82 22.13 -6.66
C ASN A 463 38.48 21.35 -5.38
N LEU A 464 39.49 20.73 -4.77
CA LEU A 464 39.28 19.91 -3.57
C LEU A 464 38.68 20.72 -2.41
N LYS A 465 39.13 21.96 -2.17
CA LYS A 465 38.65 22.76 -1.04
C LYS A 465 37.16 23.04 -1.14
N GLU A 466 36.70 23.44 -2.33
CA GLU A 466 35.28 23.71 -2.60
C GLU A 466 34.43 22.45 -2.47
N VAL A 467 34.94 21.29 -2.92
CA VAL A 467 34.24 20.01 -2.76
C VAL A 467 34.14 19.60 -1.30
N MET A 468 35.20 19.81 -0.50
CA MET A 468 35.19 19.52 0.92
C MET A 468 34.18 20.40 1.67
N ASP A 469 34.22 21.72 1.43
CA ASP A 469 33.24 22.65 2.02
C ASP A 469 31.81 22.26 1.65
N TYR A 470 31.56 21.95 0.38
CA TYR A 470 30.25 21.51 -0.10
C TYR A 470 29.80 20.18 0.54
N TYR A 471 30.72 19.21 0.70
CA TYR A 471 30.44 17.96 1.39
C TYR A 471 30.02 18.21 2.86
N PHE A 472 30.75 19.05 3.60
CA PHE A 472 30.38 19.40 4.98
C PHE A 472 29.05 20.14 5.03
N GLN A 473 28.78 21.04 4.08
CA GLN A 473 27.50 21.72 4.00
C GLN A 473 26.33 20.73 3.84
N CYS A 474 26.44 19.74 2.96
CA CYS A 474 25.44 18.69 2.80
C CYS A 474 25.22 17.86 4.08
N CYS A 475 26.29 17.54 4.82
CA CYS A 475 26.18 16.83 6.10
C CYS A 475 25.53 17.68 7.20
N SER A 476 25.72 19.00 7.18
CA SER A 476 25.19 19.94 8.16
C SER A 476 23.82 20.53 7.80
N MET A 477 23.17 20.04 6.74
CA MET A 477 21.74 20.29 6.50
C MET A 477 20.93 19.77 7.69
N GLU A 478 19.93 20.55 8.09
CA GLU A 478 19.11 20.29 9.26
C GLU A 478 17.68 19.91 8.85
N THR A 479 17.06 18.98 9.56
CA THR A 479 15.68 18.56 9.30
C THR A 479 15.11 17.88 10.55
N ASN A 480 13.92 17.29 10.46
CA ASN A 480 13.28 16.55 11.53
C ASN A 480 12.82 15.15 11.06
N CYS A 481 12.29 14.33 11.98
CA CYS A 481 11.88 12.97 11.65
C CYS A 481 10.73 12.95 10.63
N GLU A 482 9.83 13.92 10.72
CA GLU A 482 8.64 14.00 9.87
C GLU A 482 8.97 14.25 8.40
N ALA A 483 9.92 15.14 8.13
CA ALA A 483 10.40 15.42 6.77
C ALA A 483 11.19 14.22 6.22
N MET A 484 12.04 13.61 7.05
CA MET A 484 12.85 12.47 6.62
C MET A 484 12.04 11.20 6.36
N SER A 485 10.92 10.98 7.05
CA SER A 485 10.03 9.86 6.74
C SER A 485 9.38 10.04 5.35
N VAL A 486 9.03 11.27 4.96
CA VAL A 486 8.53 11.59 3.60
C VAL A 486 9.63 11.43 2.54
N ILE A 487 10.86 11.83 2.83
CA ILE A 487 12.01 11.57 1.94
C ILE A 487 12.20 10.06 1.74
N ALA A 488 12.22 9.29 2.83
CA ALA A 488 12.34 7.83 2.77
C ALA A 488 11.17 7.19 1.99
N ALA A 489 9.96 7.72 2.16
CA ALA A 489 8.78 7.25 1.45
C ALA A 489 8.80 7.61 -0.04
N SER A 490 9.40 8.74 -0.41
CA SER A 490 9.67 9.10 -1.80
C SER A 490 10.62 8.10 -2.47
N LEU A 491 11.63 7.61 -1.73
CA LEU A 491 12.47 6.51 -2.19
C LEU A 491 11.68 5.18 -2.27
N ALA A 492 10.79 4.91 -1.30
CA ALA A 492 9.93 3.72 -1.35
C ALA A 492 8.98 3.74 -2.57
N ASN A 493 8.56 4.94 -3.00
CA ASN A 493 7.61 5.18 -4.08
C ASN A 493 8.27 5.43 -5.45
N GLY A 494 9.47 4.88 -5.66
CA GLY A 494 10.15 4.95 -6.97
C GLY A 494 10.55 6.36 -7.40
N GLY A 495 10.68 7.31 -6.46
CA GLY A 495 11.13 8.68 -6.71
C GLY A 495 10.00 9.69 -6.84
N ILE A 496 8.75 9.28 -6.56
CA ILE A 496 7.57 10.14 -6.55
C ILE A 496 7.27 10.51 -5.09
N CYS A 497 7.20 11.80 -4.78
CA CYS A 497 6.87 12.25 -3.42
C CYS A 497 5.42 11.88 -3.07
N PRO A 498 5.17 11.13 -1.98
CA PRO A 498 3.84 10.59 -1.67
C PRO A 498 2.83 11.66 -1.23
N THR A 499 3.29 12.84 -0.78
CA THR A 499 2.42 13.92 -0.30
C THR A 499 2.17 15.01 -1.35
N THR A 500 2.92 15.03 -2.45
CA THR A 500 2.76 16.03 -3.53
C THR A 500 2.54 15.41 -4.91
N GLU A 501 2.75 14.09 -5.04
CA GLU A 501 2.75 13.34 -6.31
C GLU A 501 3.78 13.85 -7.33
N GLU A 502 4.72 14.67 -6.89
CA GLU A 502 5.79 15.16 -7.74
C GLU A 502 6.78 14.05 -8.05
N LYS A 503 7.03 13.80 -9.34
CA LYS A 503 8.12 12.93 -9.78
C LYS A 503 9.47 13.64 -9.62
N VAL A 504 10.18 13.33 -8.53
CA VAL A 504 11.49 13.91 -8.24
C VAL A 504 12.60 13.15 -8.97
N PHE A 505 12.60 11.82 -8.88
CA PHE A 505 13.61 10.96 -9.52
C PHE A 505 12.99 9.96 -10.49
N ARG A 506 13.82 9.42 -11.38
CA ARG A 506 13.48 8.25 -12.19
C ARG A 506 13.54 6.96 -11.36
N PRO A 507 12.64 5.98 -11.59
CA PRO A 507 12.62 4.72 -10.83
C PRO A 507 13.93 3.93 -10.92
N GLU A 508 14.66 4.00 -12.04
CA GLU A 508 15.94 3.29 -12.20
C GLU A 508 17.01 3.84 -11.27
N VAL A 509 17.01 5.16 -11.03
CA VAL A 509 17.93 5.82 -10.08
C VAL A 509 17.64 5.33 -8.67
N ILE A 510 16.37 5.30 -8.29
CA ILE A 510 15.94 4.86 -6.96
C ILE A 510 16.29 3.40 -6.72
N ARG A 511 16.10 2.52 -7.72
CA ARG A 511 16.56 1.13 -7.64
C ARG A 511 18.04 1.05 -7.31
N ASP A 512 18.89 1.81 -8.01
CA ASP A 512 20.34 1.76 -7.81
C ASP A 512 20.72 2.33 -6.42
N VAL A 513 20.05 3.39 -5.95
CA VAL A 513 20.23 3.95 -4.59
C VAL A 513 19.85 2.93 -3.52
N LEU A 514 18.68 2.30 -3.62
CA LEU A 514 18.20 1.32 -2.65
C LEU A 514 19.04 0.04 -2.62
N SER A 515 19.59 -0.37 -3.76
CA SER A 515 20.54 -1.49 -3.83
C SER A 515 21.80 -1.21 -3.00
N ILE A 516 22.40 -0.02 -3.17
CA ILE A 516 23.59 0.36 -2.42
C ILE A 516 23.27 0.60 -0.93
N MET A 517 22.13 1.21 -0.61
CA MET A 517 21.69 1.37 0.79
C MET A 517 21.54 0.02 1.50
N HIS A 518 21.05 -1.01 0.79
CA HIS A 518 20.90 -2.35 1.36
C HIS A 518 22.25 -2.99 1.73
N SER A 519 23.28 -2.87 0.88
CA SER A 519 24.58 -3.52 1.11
C SER A 519 25.60 -2.67 1.87
N CYS A 520 25.43 -1.34 1.92
CA CYS A 520 26.46 -0.40 2.39
C CYS A 520 25.94 0.70 3.33
N GLY A 521 24.69 0.59 3.80
CA GLY A 521 23.98 1.68 4.47
C GLY A 521 24.30 1.93 5.95
N THR A 522 24.67 0.91 6.71
CA THR A 522 24.78 0.93 8.18
C THR A 522 26.22 0.68 8.66
N TYR A 523 27.17 1.34 8.00
CA TYR A 523 28.61 1.23 8.27
C TYR A 523 29.07 -0.24 8.24
N ASP A 524 29.89 -0.67 9.19
CA ASP A 524 30.41 -2.04 9.25
C ASP A 524 29.31 -3.05 9.60
N TYR A 525 28.17 -2.60 10.14
CA TYR A 525 27.00 -3.43 10.39
C TYR A 525 26.20 -3.76 9.13
N SER A 526 26.53 -3.18 7.95
CA SER A 526 25.72 -3.33 6.72
C SER A 526 25.47 -4.79 6.32
N GLY A 527 26.47 -5.67 6.44
CA GLY A 527 26.30 -7.08 6.12
C GLY A 527 25.34 -7.81 7.08
N GLN A 528 25.48 -7.57 8.38
CA GLN A 528 24.59 -8.17 9.38
C GLN A 528 23.18 -7.58 9.32
N PHE A 529 23.06 -6.27 9.07
CA PHE A 529 21.78 -5.60 8.90
C PHE A 529 21.04 -6.12 7.67
N ALA A 530 21.72 -6.29 6.53
CA ALA A 530 21.15 -6.88 5.33
C ALA A 530 20.70 -8.33 5.54
N PHE A 531 21.36 -9.09 6.42
CA PHE A 531 21.00 -10.47 6.75
C PHE A 531 19.84 -10.58 7.74
N LYS A 532 19.86 -9.78 8.82
CA LYS A 532 18.86 -9.85 9.90
C LYS A 532 17.59 -9.04 9.58
N VAL A 533 17.75 -7.82 9.08
CA VAL A 533 16.66 -6.87 8.80
C VAL A 533 16.29 -6.90 7.32
N GLY A 534 17.27 -6.99 6.43
CA GLY A 534 17.01 -7.16 4.99
C GLY A 534 16.37 -5.98 4.29
N LEU A 535 16.39 -4.79 4.89
CA LEU A 535 15.80 -3.57 4.33
C LEU A 535 16.90 -2.56 3.94
N PRO A 536 16.70 -1.75 2.88
CA PRO A 536 17.56 -0.59 2.61
C PRO A 536 17.49 0.42 3.75
N ALA A 537 18.65 0.77 4.30
CA ALA A 537 18.73 1.78 5.35
C ALA A 537 19.95 2.68 5.18
N LYS A 538 19.97 3.81 5.88
CA LYS A 538 21.18 4.62 6.08
C LYS A 538 21.17 5.20 7.48
N SER A 539 22.23 4.93 8.23
CA SER A 539 22.44 5.57 9.54
C SER A 539 23.29 6.84 9.45
N GLY A 540 23.08 7.77 10.38
CA GLY A 540 23.83 9.01 10.56
C GLY A 540 24.33 9.16 12.00
N VAL A 541 25.53 9.75 12.16
CA VAL A 541 26.17 9.95 13.47
C VAL A 541 25.42 10.95 14.38
N SER A 542 24.44 11.67 13.83
CA SER A 542 23.49 12.46 14.62
C SER A 542 22.43 11.62 15.35
N GLY A 543 22.46 10.28 15.20
CA GLY A 543 21.47 9.38 15.78
C GLY A 543 20.32 9.00 14.84
N GLY A 544 20.41 9.38 13.57
CA GLY A 544 19.38 9.09 12.57
C GLY A 544 19.48 7.68 11.98
N MET A 545 18.32 7.08 11.70
CA MET A 545 18.15 5.86 10.92
C MET A 545 17.05 6.06 9.89
N MET A 546 17.45 6.25 8.63
CA MET A 546 16.55 6.24 7.50
C MET A 546 16.33 4.80 7.04
N LEU A 547 15.07 4.35 7.01
CA LEU A 547 14.68 2.99 6.61
C LEU A 547 13.66 3.08 5.48
N VAL A 548 13.86 2.29 4.42
CA VAL A 548 12.96 2.26 3.26
C VAL A 548 12.39 0.85 3.10
N ILE A 549 11.07 0.74 3.01
CA ILE A 549 10.37 -0.50 2.66
C ILE A 549 9.78 -0.29 1.27
N PRO A 550 10.44 -0.78 0.20
CA PRO A 550 10.07 -0.49 -1.18
C PRO A 550 8.60 -0.83 -1.45
N ASN A 551 7.90 0.08 -2.14
CA ASN A 551 6.48 0.00 -2.46
C ASN A 551 5.51 0.00 -1.27
N VAL A 552 5.98 0.26 -0.04
CA VAL A 552 5.12 0.28 1.16
C VAL A 552 5.24 1.62 1.89
N MET A 553 6.42 1.92 2.45
CA MET A 553 6.61 3.10 3.29
C MET A 553 8.08 3.46 3.51
N GLY A 554 8.30 4.71 3.90
CA GLY A 554 9.53 5.18 4.51
C GLY A 554 9.36 5.39 6.00
N ILE A 555 10.40 5.08 6.76
CA ILE A 555 10.46 5.28 8.21
C ILE A 555 11.74 6.05 8.52
N PHE A 556 11.64 7.00 9.45
CA PHE A 556 12.80 7.62 10.05
C PHE A 556 12.73 7.49 11.57
N ALA A 557 13.76 6.90 12.16
CA ALA A 557 13.93 6.79 13.60
C ALA A 557 15.13 7.63 14.02
N TRP A 558 15.01 8.38 15.11
CA TRP A 558 16.06 9.26 15.60
C TRP A 558 16.27 9.08 17.10
N SER A 559 17.48 8.64 17.46
CA SER A 559 17.98 8.65 18.83
C SER A 559 19.48 8.92 18.83
N PRO A 560 19.95 10.02 19.46
CA PRO A 560 21.37 10.40 19.48
C PRO A 560 22.37 9.34 19.97
N PRO A 561 22.08 8.48 20.97
CA PRO A 561 23.02 7.45 21.42
C PRO A 561 23.36 6.41 20.34
N LEU A 562 24.66 6.26 20.06
CA LEU A 562 25.21 5.36 19.07
C LEU A 562 25.87 4.12 19.72
N ASP A 563 25.89 3.03 18.97
CA ASP A 563 26.71 1.86 19.26
C ASP A 563 28.19 2.11 18.93
N HIS A 564 29.03 1.10 19.15
CA HIS A 564 30.47 1.16 18.86
C HIS A 564 30.80 1.20 17.36
N LEU A 565 29.83 0.93 16.47
CA LEU A 565 29.98 0.98 15.02
C LEU A 565 29.44 2.31 14.42
N GLY A 566 28.87 3.19 15.25
CA GLY A 566 28.33 4.49 14.87
C GLY A 566 26.87 4.50 14.43
N ASN A 567 26.12 3.42 14.67
CA ASN A 567 24.69 3.34 14.38
C ASN A 567 23.86 3.68 15.63
N THR A 568 22.67 4.27 15.44
CA THR A 568 21.74 4.53 16.56
C THR A 568 21.25 3.23 17.20
N VAL A 569 21.38 3.13 18.53
CA VAL A 569 21.02 1.90 19.27
C VAL A 569 19.52 1.63 19.20
N ARG A 570 18.68 2.61 19.55
CA ARG A 570 17.23 2.46 19.52
C ARG A 570 16.72 2.29 18.08
N GLY A 571 17.31 3.00 17.12
CA GLY A 571 16.91 2.86 15.72
C GLY A 571 17.21 1.48 15.13
N LEU A 572 18.35 0.86 15.49
CA LEU A 572 18.65 -0.53 15.11
C LEU A 572 17.66 -1.51 15.74
N GLN A 573 17.42 -1.40 17.05
CA GLN A 573 16.45 -2.25 17.75
C GLN A 573 15.05 -2.14 17.12
N PHE A 574 14.61 -0.91 16.81
CA PHE A 574 13.33 -0.68 16.15
C PHE A 574 13.23 -1.41 14.81
N CYS A 575 14.30 -1.38 14.00
CA CYS A 575 14.33 -2.09 12.72
C CYS A 575 14.22 -3.61 12.88
N GLU A 576 14.91 -4.19 13.89
CA GLU A 576 14.85 -5.63 14.17
C GLU A 576 13.47 -6.07 14.69
N GLU A 577 12.89 -5.33 15.63
CA GLU A 577 11.53 -5.58 16.14
C GLU A 577 10.47 -5.48 15.02
N LEU A 578 10.63 -4.52 14.09
CA LEU A 578 9.74 -4.33 12.96
C LEU A 578 9.69 -5.57 12.05
N VAL A 579 10.83 -6.14 11.68
CA VAL A 579 10.88 -7.32 10.79
C VAL A 579 10.56 -8.62 11.51
N ASN A 580 10.68 -8.66 12.84
CA ASN A 580 10.23 -9.79 13.64
C ASN A 580 8.70 -9.82 13.73
N MET A 581 8.06 -8.64 13.79
CA MET A 581 6.60 -8.54 13.83
C MET A 581 5.95 -8.65 12.44
N PHE A 582 6.56 -8.07 11.41
CA PHE A 582 5.99 -7.96 10.08
C PHE A 582 6.81 -8.66 9.00
N ASN A 583 6.14 -9.14 7.94
CA ASN A 583 6.78 -9.77 6.78
C ASN A 583 7.41 -8.76 5.80
N PHE A 584 8.20 -7.81 6.33
CA PHE A 584 8.85 -6.75 5.54
C PHE A 584 10.26 -7.07 5.09
N HIS A 585 10.90 -8.09 5.67
CA HIS A 585 12.22 -8.51 5.22
C HIS A 585 12.19 -8.77 3.71
N ARG A 586 13.18 -8.28 2.95
CA ARG A 586 13.17 -8.36 1.47
C ARG A 586 12.96 -9.78 0.94
N TYR A 587 13.45 -10.77 1.68
CA TYR A 587 13.36 -12.19 1.34
C TYR A 587 12.29 -12.96 2.13
N ASP A 588 11.41 -12.27 2.88
CA ASP A 588 10.24 -12.92 3.50
C ASP A 588 9.20 -13.32 2.44
N ASN A 589 8.41 -14.34 2.76
CA ASN A 589 7.38 -14.86 1.88
C ASN A 589 6.03 -14.15 2.08
N LEU A 590 5.37 -13.78 0.97
CA LEU A 590 4.05 -13.10 1.00
C LEU A 590 2.85 -14.04 0.89
N LYS A 591 3.08 -15.30 0.50
CA LYS A 591 2.06 -16.31 0.23
C LYS A 591 1.90 -17.30 1.37
N HIS A 592 3.00 -17.86 1.86
CA HIS A 592 3.00 -18.87 2.91
C HIS A 592 2.94 -18.21 4.28
N LEU A 593 2.13 -18.79 5.16
CA LEU A 593 1.88 -18.29 6.49
C LEU A 593 3.16 -18.40 7.33
N SER A 594 3.70 -17.26 7.71
CA SER A 594 4.56 -17.16 8.89
C SER A 594 3.72 -16.64 10.05
N SER A 595 4.22 -16.73 11.28
CA SER A 595 3.61 -16.07 12.43
C SER A 595 3.61 -14.53 12.35
N LYS A 596 4.25 -13.95 11.32
CA LYS A 596 4.36 -12.51 11.12
C LYS A 596 3.09 -11.92 10.52
N LYS A 597 2.84 -10.65 10.82
CA LYS A 597 1.72 -9.86 10.28
C LYS A 597 2.07 -9.30 8.89
N ASP A 598 1.08 -9.22 8.01
CA ASP A 598 1.19 -8.50 6.73
C ASP A 598 0.18 -7.34 6.71
N PRO A 599 0.62 -6.09 6.92
CA PRO A 599 -0.29 -4.94 7.02
C PRO A 599 -0.84 -4.51 5.65
N ARG A 600 -0.38 -5.11 4.54
CA ARG A 600 -0.93 -4.87 3.19
C ARG A 600 -2.25 -5.57 2.94
N LYS A 601 -2.62 -6.54 3.79
CA LYS A 601 -3.86 -7.32 3.65
C LYS A 601 -4.84 -6.93 4.75
N HIS A 602 -6.14 -6.96 4.44
CA HIS A 602 -7.16 -6.80 5.46
C HIS A 602 -7.15 -7.99 6.43
N ARG A 603 -7.08 -7.73 7.74
CA ARG A 603 -7.02 -8.77 8.78
C ARG A 603 -8.15 -9.82 8.67
N TYR A 604 -9.35 -9.37 8.34
CA TYR A 604 -10.54 -10.23 8.21
C TYR A 604 -10.55 -11.01 6.90
N GLU A 605 -10.01 -10.41 5.82
CA GLU A 605 -9.96 -11.03 4.51
C GLU A 605 -8.95 -12.18 4.50
N THR A 606 -7.78 -12.05 5.14
CA THR A 606 -6.78 -13.13 5.15
C THR A 606 -7.26 -14.37 5.90
N LYS A 607 -7.79 -14.21 7.12
CA LYS A 607 -8.30 -15.35 7.92
C LYS A 607 -9.60 -15.89 7.36
N GLY A 608 -10.55 -15.01 7.03
CA GLY A 608 -11.83 -15.40 6.45
C GLY A 608 -11.67 -16.13 5.12
N LEU A 609 -10.88 -15.59 4.19
CA LEU A 609 -10.65 -16.22 2.90
C LEU A 609 -9.86 -17.53 3.03
N SER A 610 -8.89 -17.62 3.95
CA SER A 610 -8.20 -18.90 4.19
C SER A 610 -9.16 -19.97 4.73
N ILE A 611 -10.04 -19.60 5.65
CA ILE A 611 -11.07 -20.49 6.19
C ILE A 611 -12.03 -20.90 5.07
N VAL A 612 -12.57 -19.95 4.32
CA VAL A 612 -13.47 -20.23 3.18
C VAL A 612 -12.81 -21.15 2.16
N ASN A 613 -11.54 -20.92 1.81
CA ASN A 613 -10.81 -21.78 0.87
C ASN A 613 -10.58 -23.19 1.43
N LEU A 614 -10.27 -23.33 2.72
CA LEU A 614 -10.15 -24.63 3.39
C LEU A 614 -11.49 -25.38 3.36
N LEU A 615 -12.56 -24.70 3.77
CA LEU A 615 -13.90 -25.25 3.85
C LEU A 615 -14.46 -25.63 2.47
N PHE A 616 -14.23 -24.81 1.45
CA PHE A 616 -14.58 -25.13 0.07
C PHE A 616 -13.80 -26.34 -0.46
N SER A 617 -12.53 -26.50 -0.05
CA SER A 617 -11.74 -27.69 -0.41
C SER A 617 -12.33 -28.97 0.21
N ALA A 618 -12.86 -28.86 1.44
CA ALA A 618 -13.55 -29.97 2.10
C ALA A 618 -14.90 -30.28 1.44
N ALA A 619 -15.70 -29.25 1.14
CA ALA A 619 -17.01 -29.37 0.52
C ALA A 619 -16.97 -29.88 -0.94
N SER A 620 -15.87 -29.63 -1.67
CA SER A 620 -15.68 -30.14 -3.04
C SER A 620 -15.01 -31.52 -3.11
N GLY A 621 -14.56 -32.07 -1.97
CA GLY A 621 -13.88 -33.35 -1.92
C GLY A 621 -12.42 -33.33 -2.36
N ASP A 622 -11.77 -32.15 -2.48
CA ASP A 622 -10.36 -32.04 -2.91
C ASP A 622 -9.40 -32.31 -1.74
N VAL A 623 -9.12 -33.60 -1.52
CA VAL A 623 -8.11 -34.08 -0.55
C VAL A 623 -6.72 -33.51 -0.86
N THR A 624 -6.39 -33.23 -2.13
CA THR A 624 -5.08 -32.68 -2.51
C THR A 624 -4.94 -31.23 -2.05
N ALA A 625 -6.01 -30.44 -2.13
CA ALA A 625 -6.05 -29.10 -1.53
C ALA A 625 -6.00 -29.15 0.00
N LEU A 626 -6.73 -30.06 0.65
CA LEU A 626 -6.65 -30.24 2.10
C LEU A 626 -5.23 -30.62 2.57
N ARG A 627 -4.55 -31.50 1.85
CA ARG A 627 -3.13 -31.82 2.09
C ARG A 627 -2.23 -30.59 1.95
N ARG A 628 -2.44 -29.77 0.91
CA ARG A 628 -1.70 -28.51 0.73
C ARG A 628 -1.95 -27.54 1.89
N HIS A 629 -3.19 -27.39 2.36
CA HIS A 629 -3.52 -26.55 3.52
C HIS A 629 -2.83 -27.05 4.79
N ARG A 630 -2.88 -28.37 5.06
CA ARG A 630 -2.17 -28.99 6.20
C ARG A 630 -0.66 -28.72 6.15
N LEU A 631 -0.05 -28.96 4.99
CA LEU A 631 1.39 -28.76 4.79
C LEU A 631 1.80 -27.28 4.91
N SER A 632 0.88 -26.35 4.64
CA SER A 632 1.11 -24.92 4.83
C SER A 632 1.09 -24.45 6.29
N GLY A 633 0.83 -25.36 7.24
CA GLY A 633 0.71 -25.04 8.66
C GLY A 633 -0.61 -24.36 9.04
N MET A 634 -1.62 -24.42 8.15
CA MET A 634 -2.95 -23.89 8.44
C MET A 634 -3.62 -24.69 9.56
N ASP A 635 -4.25 -23.99 10.50
CA ASP A 635 -5.11 -24.62 11.50
C ASP A 635 -6.41 -25.10 10.82
N ILE A 636 -6.59 -26.43 10.80
CA ILE A 636 -7.72 -27.09 10.13
C ILE A 636 -8.96 -27.10 11.02
N THR A 637 -8.81 -26.76 12.30
CA THR A 637 -9.93 -26.72 13.27
C THR A 637 -10.77 -25.44 13.16
N LEU A 638 -10.35 -24.50 12.32
CA LEU A 638 -11.07 -23.24 12.12
C LEU A 638 -12.47 -23.48 11.53
N ALA A 639 -13.42 -22.66 11.98
CA ALA A 639 -14.82 -22.72 11.60
C ALA A 639 -15.27 -21.45 10.85
N ASP A 640 -16.33 -21.58 10.05
CA ASP A 640 -17.00 -20.43 9.42
C ASP A 640 -17.86 -19.62 10.41
N TYR A 641 -18.59 -18.62 9.89
CA TYR A 641 -19.49 -17.80 10.69
C TYR A 641 -20.63 -18.63 11.33
N ASP A 642 -20.97 -19.79 10.76
CA ASP A 642 -21.97 -20.72 11.29
C ASP A 642 -21.38 -21.75 12.27
N GLY A 643 -20.09 -21.64 12.61
CA GLY A 643 -19.43 -22.58 13.52
C GLY A 643 -19.10 -23.93 12.88
N ARG A 644 -19.25 -24.08 11.55
CA ARG A 644 -18.96 -25.32 10.84
C ARG A 644 -17.48 -25.41 10.49
N THR A 645 -16.89 -26.54 10.83
CA THR A 645 -15.50 -26.89 10.49
C THR A 645 -15.42 -27.64 9.16
N ALA A 646 -14.19 -27.88 8.67
CA ALA A 646 -13.97 -28.69 7.47
C ALA A 646 -14.57 -30.10 7.58
N LEU A 647 -14.65 -30.65 8.80
CA LEU A 647 -15.24 -31.96 9.07
C LEU A 647 -16.76 -31.95 8.89
N HIS A 648 -17.46 -30.89 9.32
CA HIS A 648 -18.90 -30.76 9.09
C HIS A 648 -19.23 -30.77 7.60
N LEU A 649 -18.51 -29.97 6.81
CA LEU A 649 -18.76 -29.86 5.37
C LEU A 649 -18.37 -31.12 4.59
N ALA A 650 -17.26 -31.77 4.95
CA ALA A 650 -16.89 -33.05 4.36
C ALA A 650 -17.92 -34.15 4.67
N ALA A 651 -18.53 -34.10 5.87
CA ALA A 651 -19.53 -35.06 6.31
C ALA A 651 -20.91 -34.80 5.66
N SER A 652 -21.32 -33.53 5.55
CA SER A 652 -22.58 -33.14 4.91
C SER A 652 -22.62 -33.45 3.41
N GLU A 653 -21.47 -33.40 2.72
CA GLU A 653 -21.35 -33.73 1.29
C GLU A 653 -21.00 -35.21 1.03
N GLY A 654 -20.71 -35.97 2.10
CA GLY A 654 -20.45 -37.41 2.00
C GLY A 654 -19.06 -37.81 1.51
N HIS A 655 -18.06 -36.92 1.60
CA HIS A 655 -16.69 -37.14 1.13
C HIS A 655 -15.84 -37.93 2.14
N LEU A 656 -15.97 -39.26 2.13
CA LEU A 656 -15.29 -40.17 3.06
C LEU A 656 -13.76 -39.99 3.11
N GLU A 657 -13.10 -39.80 1.97
CA GLU A 657 -11.65 -39.64 1.91
C GLU A 657 -11.17 -38.33 2.56
N CYS A 658 -11.97 -37.26 2.47
CA CYS A 658 -11.72 -36.02 3.22
C CYS A 658 -11.89 -36.25 4.71
N VAL A 659 -12.96 -36.96 5.13
CA VAL A 659 -13.23 -37.26 6.55
C VAL A 659 -12.09 -38.10 7.16
N LYS A 660 -11.65 -39.17 6.48
CA LYS A 660 -10.48 -39.96 6.88
C LYS A 660 -9.23 -39.11 7.01
N PHE A 661 -8.94 -38.28 6.01
CA PHE A 661 -7.77 -37.38 6.05
C PHE A 661 -7.82 -36.41 7.23
N LEU A 662 -8.99 -35.83 7.53
CA LEU A 662 -9.16 -34.88 8.63
C LEU A 662 -9.01 -35.54 10.02
N LEU A 663 -9.55 -36.75 10.20
CA LEU A 663 -9.50 -37.45 11.49
C LEU A 663 -8.18 -38.21 11.71
N GLU A 664 -7.75 -39.01 10.73
CA GLU A 664 -6.56 -39.86 10.85
C GLU A 664 -5.25 -39.06 10.76
N GLN A 665 -5.16 -38.12 9.82
CA GLN A 665 -3.89 -37.43 9.51
C GLN A 665 -3.80 -36.04 10.14
N CYS A 666 -4.94 -35.33 10.25
CA CYS A 666 -4.95 -33.98 10.80
C CYS A 666 -5.31 -33.95 12.30
N HIS A 667 -5.84 -35.05 12.86
CA HIS A 667 -6.28 -35.18 14.26
C HIS A 667 -7.26 -34.08 14.68
N VAL A 668 -8.18 -33.72 13.78
CA VAL A 668 -9.26 -32.77 14.07
C VAL A 668 -10.21 -33.40 15.09
N PRO A 669 -10.75 -32.64 16.07
CA PRO A 669 -11.78 -33.17 16.96
C PRO A 669 -12.97 -33.68 16.16
N HIS A 670 -13.50 -34.85 16.54
CA HIS A 670 -14.63 -35.49 15.85
C HIS A 670 -16.00 -34.96 16.31
N ASN A 671 -16.05 -34.23 17.43
CA ASN A 671 -17.26 -33.73 18.08
C ASN A 671 -17.43 -32.18 18.14
N PRO A 672 -16.93 -31.37 17.19
CA PRO A 672 -17.23 -29.95 17.19
C PRO A 672 -18.73 -29.76 16.96
N LYS A 673 -19.32 -28.73 17.59
CA LYS A 673 -20.73 -28.37 17.38
C LYS A 673 -20.81 -27.11 16.55
N ASP A 674 -21.71 -27.10 15.58
CA ASP A 674 -22.03 -25.90 14.82
C ASP A 674 -22.99 -24.97 15.58
N ARG A 675 -23.44 -23.88 14.93
CA ARG A 675 -24.40 -22.92 15.49
C ARG A 675 -25.75 -23.54 15.84
N TRP A 676 -26.16 -24.60 15.16
CA TRP A 676 -27.42 -25.31 15.40
C TRP A 676 -27.29 -26.42 16.44
N GLY A 677 -26.06 -26.68 16.92
CA GLY A 677 -25.76 -27.71 17.90
C GLY A 677 -25.55 -29.09 17.27
N ASN A 678 -25.54 -29.19 15.94
CA ASN A 678 -25.32 -30.42 15.20
C ASN A 678 -23.85 -30.79 15.23
N LEU A 679 -23.59 -32.09 15.34
CA LEU A 679 -22.28 -32.70 15.16
C LEU A 679 -22.05 -33.05 13.68
N PRO A 680 -20.79 -33.29 13.25
CA PRO A 680 -20.52 -33.76 11.89
C PRO A 680 -21.24 -35.07 11.53
N VAL A 681 -21.52 -35.92 12.53
CA VAL A 681 -22.30 -37.16 12.33
C VAL A 681 -23.78 -36.85 12.07
N ASP A 682 -24.36 -35.90 12.80
CA ASP A 682 -25.76 -35.48 12.63
C ASP A 682 -25.97 -34.87 11.23
N GLU A 683 -24.99 -34.09 10.74
CA GLU A 683 -24.98 -33.57 9.38
C GLU A 683 -24.94 -34.71 8.34
N ALA A 684 -24.06 -35.71 8.52
CA ALA A 684 -24.01 -36.86 7.62
C ALA A 684 -25.31 -37.69 7.64
N GLU A 685 -25.98 -37.80 8.80
CA GLU A 685 -27.28 -38.48 8.93
C GLU A 685 -28.40 -37.69 8.23
N ASN A 686 -28.46 -36.37 8.44
CA ASN A 686 -29.45 -35.49 7.83
C ASN A 686 -29.39 -35.50 6.30
N PHE A 687 -28.19 -35.58 5.72
CA PHE A 687 -27.99 -35.69 4.26
C PHE A 687 -27.96 -37.13 3.75
N GLY A 688 -28.07 -38.14 4.62
CA GLY A 688 -28.24 -39.55 4.24
C GLY A 688 -26.95 -40.28 3.82
N HIS A 689 -25.78 -39.82 4.25
CA HIS A 689 -24.47 -40.39 3.89
C HIS A 689 -24.03 -41.54 4.82
N ARG A 690 -24.69 -42.69 4.69
CA ARG A 690 -24.48 -43.89 5.55
C ARG A 690 -23.02 -44.31 5.72
N HIS A 691 -22.20 -44.24 4.66
CA HIS A 691 -20.79 -44.64 4.70
C HIS A 691 -19.92 -43.69 5.54
N VAL A 692 -20.28 -42.40 5.62
CA VAL A 692 -19.60 -41.44 6.49
C VAL A 692 -20.07 -41.62 7.93
N VAL A 693 -21.38 -41.82 8.14
CA VAL A 693 -21.95 -42.07 9.49
C VAL A 693 -21.31 -43.29 10.14
N GLU A 694 -21.25 -44.43 9.43
CA GLU A 694 -20.63 -45.65 9.94
C GLU A 694 -19.16 -45.43 10.32
N PHE A 695 -18.41 -44.68 9.49
CA PHE A 695 -17.02 -44.35 9.80
C PHE A 695 -16.90 -43.45 11.04
N LEU A 696 -17.69 -42.37 11.12
CA LEU A 696 -17.67 -41.43 12.24
C LEU A 696 -18.09 -42.07 13.56
N CYS A 697 -19.14 -42.91 13.56
CA CYS A 697 -19.55 -43.68 14.74
C CYS A 697 -18.45 -44.65 15.18
N SER A 698 -17.86 -45.40 14.23
CA SER A 698 -16.75 -46.32 14.55
C SER A 698 -15.52 -45.59 15.08
N TRP A 699 -15.29 -44.34 14.64
CA TRP A 699 -14.21 -43.50 15.13
C TRP A 699 -14.49 -42.98 16.54
N ALA A 700 -15.72 -42.54 16.81
CA ALA A 700 -16.16 -42.09 18.12
C ALA A 700 -16.06 -43.21 19.16
N GLU A 701 -16.54 -44.42 18.84
CA GLU A 701 -16.42 -45.59 19.73
C GLU A 701 -14.96 -45.91 20.06
N LYS A 702 -14.05 -45.85 19.07
CA LYS A 702 -12.61 -46.04 19.30
C LYS A 702 -11.99 -44.93 20.15
N ALA A 703 -12.43 -43.69 19.97
CA ALA A 703 -11.95 -42.54 20.73
C ALA A 703 -12.41 -42.61 22.20
N ASP A 704 -13.64 -43.06 22.45
CA ASP A 704 -14.19 -43.24 23.79
C ASP A 704 -13.47 -44.37 24.54
N VAL A 705 -13.17 -45.50 23.87
CA VAL A 705 -12.40 -46.61 24.45
C VAL A 705 -10.95 -46.18 24.78
N ALA A 706 -10.31 -45.38 23.93
CA ALA A 706 -8.97 -44.84 24.20
C ALA A 706 -8.94 -43.81 25.35
N SER A 707 -10.05 -43.12 25.62
CA SER A 707 -10.18 -42.19 26.75
C SER A 707 -10.44 -42.88 28.10
N GLU A 708 -10.99 -44.10 28.08
CA GLU A 708 -11.20 -44.95 29.26
C GLU A 708 -9.90 -45.64 29.72
N GLU A 709 -9.00 -46.01 28.81
CA GLU A 709 -7.68 -46.62 29.15
C GLU A 709 -6.67 -45.62 29.76
N CYS A 710 -6.94 -44.30 29.69
CA CYS A 710 -6.08 -43.26 30.26
C CYS A 710 -6.66 -42.65 31.56
N LYS A 711 -7.19 -43.49 32.46
CA LYS A 711 -7.37 -43.14 33.88
C LYS A 711 -6.21 -43.78 34.67
N PRO A 712 -5.50 -43.05 35.56
CA PRO A 712 -4.37 -43.64 36.28
C PRO A 712 -4.87 -44.65 37.30
N GLU A 713 -4.65 -45.94 37.04
CA GLU A 713 -4.79 -46.98 38.06
C GLU A 713 -3.67 -46.82 39.09
N ALA A 714 -4.07 -46.42 40.30
CA ALA A 714 -3.24 -46.51 41.48
C ALA A 714 -2.96 -47.99 41.79
N VAL A 715 -1.77 -48.47 41.43
CA VAL A 715 -1.24 -49.75 41.95
C VAL A 715 -0.05 -49.44 42.84
N THR A 716 -0.34 -49.44 44.14
CA THR A 716 0.62 -49.57 45.23
C THR A 716 1.08 -51.01 45.36
N THR A 717 2.36 -51.28 45.10
CA THR A 717 3.12 -52.33 45.80
C THR A 717 4.53 -51.82 46.11
N LYS A 718 4.85 -51.83 47.41
CA LYS A 718 6.03 -51.24 48.05
C LYS A 718 7.25 -52.16 47.97
N THR A 719 8.45 -51.58 47.80
CA THR A 719 9.71 -51.72 48.60
C THR A 719 10.90 -51.24 47.75
N GLN A 720 11.99 -50.64 48.25
CA GLN A 720 12.51 -50.39 49.60
C GLN A 720 13.44 -49.15 49.52
N ALA A 721 13.00 -48.00 50.04
CA ALA A 721 13.80 -46.88 50.54
C ALA A 721 12.84 -45.70 50.75
N ASP A 722 12.52 -45.45 52.02
CA ASP A 722 12.25 -44.14 52.64
C ASP A 722 11.33 -44.36 53.83
N GLU A 723 11.98 -44.74 54.94
CA GLU A 723 11.46 -44.54 56.27
C GLU A 723 11.47 -43.04 56.64
N VAL A 724 10.53 -42.69 57.53
CA VAL A 724 10.43 -41.45 58.33
C VAL A 724 9.82 -40.25 57.58
N SER A 725 8.49 -40.15 57.44
CA SER A 725 7.51 -39.60 58.42
C SER A 725 7.88 -38.19 58.90
N SER A 726 7.02 -37.16 58.88
CA SER A 726 5.64 -37.14 59.38
C SER A 726 5.01 -35.77 59.05
N SER A 727 3.78 -35.70 58.48
CA SER A 727 2.51 -35.42 59.22
C SER A 727 2.25 -33.91 59.46
N ILE A 728 1.09 -33.26 59.21
CA ILE A 728 -0.33 -33.64 59.21
C ILE A 728 -1.19 -32.48 58.59
N LYS A 729 -2.17 -32.86 57.74
CA LYS A 729 -3.59 -32.42 57.49
C LYS A 729 -3.99 -30.92 57.56
N SER A 730 -4.59 -30.35 56.49
CA SER A 730 -6.03 -30.32 56.07
C SER A 730 -6.94 -29.52 57.05
N SER A 731 -7.94 -28.70 56.69
CA SER A 731 -8.85 -28.60 55.53
C SER A 731 -9.73 -27.32 55.66
N GLN A 732 -10.48 -27.01 54.59
CA GLN A 732 -11.83 -26.38 54.52
C GLN A 732 -12.04 -24.84 54.45
N ASP A 733 -12.48 -24.43 53.24
CA ASP A 733 -13.69 -23.68 52.85
C ASP A 733 -14.16 -22.34 53.46
N SER A 734 -14.52 -21.44 52.51
CA SER A 734 -15.68 -20.52 52.43
C SER A 734 -15.64 -19.03 52.89
N ARG A 735 -15.67 -18.13 51.88
CA ARG A 735 -16.46 -16.86 51.72
C ARG A 735 -16.24 -15.66 52.72
N PRO A 736 -16.77 -14.42 52.50
CA PRO A 736 -16.12 -13.33 51.75
C PRO A 736 -16.14 -11.92 52.45
N ILE A 737 -15.69 -10.88 51.73
CA ILE A 737 -15.98 -9.42 51.87
C ILE A 737 -15.36 -8.62 53.04
N VAL A 738 -14.64 -7.53 52.69
CA VAL A 738 -14.85 -6.09 53.06
C VAL A 738 -13.51 -5.32 53.19
N LYS A 739 -13.42 -4.26 52.36
CA LYS A 739 -12.80 -2.92 52.51
C LYS A 739 -11.76 -2.75 53.64
N THR A 740 -10.58 -2.17 53.40
CA THR A 740 -10.37 -0.70 53.33
C THR A 740 -8.99 -0.30 52.75
N ASN A 741 -8.95 0.77 51.94
CA ASN A 741 -7.85 1.75 51.89
C ASN A 741 -8.12 2.83 52.98
N PRO A 742 -7.24 3.80 53.33
CA PRO A 742 -5.95 4.22 52.75
C PRO A 742 -4.83 4.55 53.80
N SER A 743 -3.59 4.83 53.38
CA SER A 743 -2.81 6.05 53.76
C SER A 743 -1.30 5.98 53.39
N LYS A 744 -0.85 7.05 52.71
CA LYS A 744 0.52 7.59 52.61
C LYS A 744 0.84 8.43 53.90
N PRO A 745 1.99 9.10 54.09
CA PRO A 745 3.39 8.93 53.62
C PRO A 745 4.50 9.19 54.70
N THR A 746 5.77 8.82 54.40
CA THR A 746 7.08 9.47 54.78
C THR A 746 7.48 9.63 56.27
N PRO A 747 8.73 10.06 56.63
CA PRO A 747 10.07 9.81 56.08
C PRO A 747 11.06 9.38 57.21
N GLY A 748 12.28 8.92 56.87
CA GLY A 748 13.29 8.61 57.88
C GLY A 748 14.69 8.42 57.31
N SER A 749 15.49 9.46 57.43
CA SER A 749 16.94 9.54 57.19
C SER A 749 17.75 8.61 58.10
N SER A 750 18.86 8.05 57.61
CA SER A 750 20.24 8.37 58.03
C SER A 750 21.24 7.26 57.64
N ASP A 751 22.34 7.74 57.08
CA ASP A 751 23.71 7.23 57.02
C ASP A 751 24.03 5.85 57.64
N GLU A 752 24.72 4.97 56.90
CA GLU A 752 26.16 4.79 57.10
C GLU A 752 26.83 3.86 56.07
N LYS A 753 28.12 4.10 55.90
CA LYS A 753 29.06 3.51 54.95
C LYS A 753 29.35 2.03 55.26
N HIS A 754 29.47 1.18 54.23
CA HIS A 754 30.52 0.16 54.23
C HIS A 754 30.96 -0.19 52.79
N LYS A 755 32.26 0.03 52.54
CA LYS A 755 32.99 -0.57 51.42
C LYS A 755 33.20 -2.06 51.71
N SER A 756 33.04 -2.92 50.71
CA SER A 756 34.09 -3.89 50.32
C SER A 756 33.67 -4.70 49.09
N ASN A 757 34.66 -4.90 48.23
CA ASN A 757 34.68 -5.81 47.08
C ASN A 757 34.23 -7.22 47.47
N PHE A 758 33.54 -7.92 46.56
CA PHE A 758 33.85 -9.33 46.29
C PHE A 758 33.42 -9.71 44.86
N ALA A 759 34.36 -10.34 44.17
CA ALA A 759 34.21 -11.00 42.88
C ALA A 759 33.69 -12.45 43.05
N PHE A 760 33.54 -13.13 41.91
CA PHE A 760 33.20 -14.55 41.68
C PHE A 760 31.69 -14.83 41.57
N GLN A 761 31.19 -15.72 40.70
CA GLN A 761 31.79 -16.71 39.81
C GLN A 761 30.75 -17.10 38.75
N GLU A 762 31.16 -17.26 37.49
CA GLU A 762 30.40 -18.01 36.49
C GLU A 762 30.46 -19.52 36.82
N ILE A 763 29.32 -20.19 36.70
CA ILE A 763 29.21 -21.65 36.74
C ILE A 763 28.79 -22.11 35.34
N VAL A 764 29.72 -22.76 34.64
CA VAL A 764 29.48 -23.63 33.48
C VAL A 764 29.61 -25.07 33.98
N SER A 765 28.67 -25.92 33.61
CA SER A 765 28.78 -27.38 33.74
C SER A 765 28.65 -28.06 32.38
N THR A 766 29.52 -29.05 32.19
CA THR A 766 29.88 -29.81 30.98
C THR A 766 29.33 -31.25 30.98
N SER A 767 29.19 -31.86 29.80
CA SER A 767 29.44 -33.29 29.45
C SER A 767 28.89 -33.57 28.02
N ASP A 768 29.43 -34.37 27.11
CA ASP A 768 30.64 -35.22 27.06
C ASP A 768 31.04 -35.60 25.60
N LEU A 769 32.33 -35.94 25.46
CA LEU A 769 33.15 -36.70 24.48
C LEU A 769 32.56 -37.31 23.17
N GLU A 770 33.33 -37.24 22.06
CA GLU A 770 34.23 -38.33 21.58
C GLU A 770 35.06 -38.01 20.29
N THR A 771 36.38 -38.25 20.41
CA THR A 771 37.37 -38.77 19.42
C THR A 771 37.78 -38.05 18.11
N SER A 772 39.10 -37.78 18.00
CA SER A 772 39.89 -37.51 16.77
C SER A 772 40.54 -38.79 16.21
N PRO A 773 41.12 -38.79 14.99
CA PRO A 773 42.58 -38.61 14.90
C PRO A 773 43.15 -37.90 13.63
N ALA A 774 44.25 -37.16 13.89
CA ALA A 774 45.54 -37.01 13.15
C ALA A 774 45.62 -36.78 11.62
N THR A 775 46.29 -35.70 11.17
CA THR A 775 47.71 -35.65 10.71
C THR A 775 48.06 -34.33 9.97
N SER A 776 49.23 -33.77 10.27
CA SER A 776 49.89 -32.61 9.61
C SER A 776 50.73 -33.06 8.39
N PRO A 777 51.36 -32.19 7.55
CA PRO A 777 52.51 -31.35 7.98
C PRO A 777 52.70 -29.97 7.32
N ILE A 778 53.57 -29.18 7.99
CA ILE A 778 54.17 -27.88 7.63
C ILE A 778 55.34 -28.09 6.63
N PRO A 779 55.81 -27.05 5.90
CA PRO A 779 57.17 -26.55 6.19
C PRO A 779 57.32 -25.01 6.24
N THR A 780 58.36 -24.63 6.98
CA THR A 780 58.83 -23.33 7.48
C THR A 780 59.74 -22.54 6.50
N PRO A 781 60.17 -21.29 6.84
CA PRO A 781 60.68 -20.27 5.92
C PRO A 781 62.22 -20.22 5.78
N ALA A 782 62.71 -19.44 4.81
CA ALA A 782 64.13 -19.15 4.60
C ALA A 782 64.43 -17.63 4.67
N GLU A 783 65.62 -17.35 5.20
CA GLU A 783 66.20 -16.08 5.69
C GLU A 783 67.07 -15.31 4.65
N PRO A 784 67.71 -14.16 4.99
CA PRO A 784 68.01 -13.04 4.09
C PRO A 784 69.49 -12.89 3.63
N GLY A 785 69.75 -11.95 2.71
CA GLY A 785 71.08 -11.47 2.32
C GLY A 785 71.10 -9.99 1.87
N THR A 786 72.02 -9.23 2.47
CA THR A 786 72.37 -7.78 2.33
C THR A 786 73.47 -7.55 1.24
N PRO A 787 74.19 -6.39 1.13
CA PRO A 787 73.75 -5.02 0.79
C PRO A 787 74.69 -4.29 -0.23
N ALA A 788 74.30 -3.12 -0.75
CA ALA A 788 75.17 -2.00 -1.23
C ALA A 788 74.25 -0.80 -1.59
N GLY A 789 74.52 0.49 -1.34
CA GLY A 789 75.61 1.23 -0.75
C GLY A 789 75.39 2.74 -1.00
N SER A 790 75.95 3.60 -0.14
CA SER A 790 76.06 5.09 -0.22
C SER A 790 74.76 5.90 -0.07
N GLY A 791 74.64 6.96 0.73
CA GLY A 791 75.59 7.74 1.54
C GLY A 791 75.30 9.23 1.35
N ARG A 792 74.84 9.93 2.41
CA ARG A 792 75.36 11.23 2.90
C ARG A 792 74.41 11.93 3.89
N SER A 793 75.04 12.39 4.95
CA SER A 793 74.64 13.21 6.08
C SER A 793 74.43 14.69 5.74
N SER A 794 73.46 15.32 6.43
CA SER A 794 73.39 16.62 7.18
C SER A 794 74.32 17.82 6.80
N PRO A 795 74.16 19.06 7.36
CA PRO A 795 73.13 19.68 8.22
C PRO A 795 72.71 21.13 7.82
N VAL A 796 71.89 21.73 8.69
CA VAL A 796 71.48 23.15 8.89
C VAL A 796 72.62 24.19 8.74
N PRO A 797 72.31 25.47 8.43
CA PRO A 797 72.58 26.53 9.41
C PRO A 797 71.46 27.59 9.56
N SER A 798 71.54 28.28 10.69
CA SER A 798 70.77 29.41 11.20
C SER A 798 71.33 30.78 10.74
N ASP A 799 70.73 31.84 11.29
CA ASP A 799 71.14 33.26 11.31
C ASP A 799 70.65 34.10 10.12
N ALA A 800 70.28 35.38 10.22
CA ALA A 800 69.95 36.36 11.26
C ALA A 800 69.54 37.63 10.48
N GLY A 801 68.79 38.59 11.05
CA GLY A 801 68.73 39.93 10.44
C GLY A 801 67.52 40.79 10.73
N SER A 802 67.63 41.54 11.83
CA SER A 802 66.81 42.67 12.27
C SER A 802 66.77 43.83 11.26
N THR A 803 65.72 44.66 11.26
CA THR A 803 65.76 46.11 11.63
C THR A 803 64.49 46.86 11.22
N ALA A 804 64.22 47.93 11.97
CA ALA A 804 63.00 48.73 12.04
C ALA A 804 63.10 50.09 11.30
N SER A 805 61.95 50.70 11.02
CA SER A 805 61.68 52.16 10.95
C SER A 805 60.16 52.33 10.69
N VAL A 806 59.28 52.86 11.56
CA VAL A 806 59.14 54.18 12.20
C VAL A 806 58.97 55.36 11.23
N GLY A 807 57.80 56.01 11.33
CA GLY A 807 57.45 57.35 10.82
C GLY A 807 55.94 57.45 10.53
N SER A 808 55.05 57.75 11.50
CA SER A 808 54.74 59.03 12.19
C SER A 808 53.87 60.02 11.38
N GLY A 809 52.72 60.39 11.95
CA GLY A 809 51.93 61.60 11.63
C GLY A 809 50.43 61.30 11.39
N SER A 810 49.54 61.41 12.41
CA SER A 810 48.80 62.64 12.81
C SER A 810 47.72 63.03 11.77
N SER A 811 46.41 63.16 12.02
CA SER A 811 45.66 63.52 13.23
C SER A 811 44.13 63.52 12.98
N ARG A 812 43.36 63.28 14.07
CA ARG A 812 42.02 63.81 14.45
C ARG A 812 40.75 63.29 13.74
N GLU A 813 39.90 62.56 14.48
CA GLU A 813 38.64 62.98 15.17
C GLU A 813 37.45 63.03 14.16
N ASP A 814 36.27 62.45 14.38
CA ASP A 814 35.50 62.32 15.61
C ASP A 814 34.37 61.25 15.48
N LYS A 815 34.06 60.62 16.62
CA LYS A 815 32.79 60.02 17.09
C LYS A 815 31.68 59.60 16.11
N THR A 816 31.22 58.35 16.24
CA THR A 816 30.03 57.99 17.06
C THR A 816 29.80 56.48 17.06
N LYS A 817 29.11 56.03 18.11
CA LYS A 817 29.12 54.71 18.74
C LYS A 817 27.75 54.01 18.50
N PRO A 818 27.41 52.86 19.12
CA PRO A 818 27.12 51.62 18.39
C PRO A 818 25.72 51.06 18.64
N GLY A 819 25.43 49.93 17.97
CA GLY A 819 24.87 48.70 18.56
C GLY A 819 23.46 48.74 19.14
N LEU A 820 22.57 47.92 18.59
CA LEU A 820 22.44 46.50 18.98
C LEU A 820 21.66 45.75 17.90
#